data_AF-A0A926H668-F1
#
_entry.id   AF-A0A926H668-F1
#
_cell.length_a   1.000
_cell.length_b   1.000
_cell.length_c   1.000
_cell.angle_alpha   90.00
_cell.angle_beta   90.00
_cell.angle_gamma   90.00
#
_symmetry.space_group_name_H-M   'P 1'
#
loop_
_entity.id
_entity.type
_entity.pdbx_description
1 polymer ?
#
loop_
_entity_poly.entity_id
_entity_poly.type
_entity_poly.pdbx_seq_one_letter_code
_entity_poly.pdbx_strand_id
1 'polypeptide(L)'
;MSASLFMLLGVALTAPATPTTAATALFSWNTVAPSPIERFEAQGLMVNGKLYVFGGFYNNAIQATVRSDVYDPSSNTWTRIADMPEPLTHAGQASDGNTIYIVGGYVGDSPGPSTDHVWKYDIATNTWSAGPSLLAPRGGGAAVRVGRSLHFIGGATRDGNSKTAIDRDDHMVLALDGSTSWSTAAALPNPRNHLAGVALNNKIYLIGGQQGELEGTENQQDVDVYDPATNAWSQVAGLPTPRGHISASTFVMSDRILVIGGSVNDGSSGDASRDVSLYDPQENVWLALPPLPAGRKTPVAGGVDTRIVVATGNEGAPTTTTWVGALHTTWEKAAAAPTALGEVAGGRVGNKLYFVGEGDSATLAYNLSDNTWNSAAQLSQRPLAGNHHAAEVIDGKLYLFGGLGSGAGKVQIYNPATDTWTLGTDMPFAAGSSASSLINGQVYVAGGIIGNQTTNRVAKYDPRSNSWTPLAPMPQGRNHAASSTDGSNLYVFGGRGAGSGDNNSVANGFDTLQIYDPASNTWQSSLDTSSTLAVLPQARGGMGKAVYHDGEFYIIGGETLTGAGATAEGVYDRVDIYNPQTNLWRLGTPLPTARHGIFPLAIAGRIYVAGGGIRAGGSSSSLLEIYNAGALVAPPDNDVTQPVAPGTERLYLPFMEKGADTSPEAAPPPTATPTLETTAVPGQPTTTPTATAPPTSDATTTATTTAVLATATATATATPTATPTATATPTNPGNFTTITWSAIASQPQGNSEAQSAVVGGKLYSFSGFAPCCTPTRRAYVYDPAINKWTRIADMPWGVTHAGITTDGTNIYYAGGYRETDDGRGQMFGTREVWRYNVATDTYTPMPKLPIERAAGVLALVGRNLHYFGGTNKARTVDVGDHYVLSLDGGTAWTIAAPLPNPRHHMGGVVLDGQIYAIGGQHKHDGGLVPQNSVHRYDPATNVWTELASLAIPRNHITNSTVVYGGRVIVFGGQRQGRNNDALDNVSAYDPQTNTWAELTPLPKPLHSAIAAEINGVFYFSTGGPSAGYKGVPGWGAGGTANVAARFAYRPDAAISLFICQ
;
A
#
# COMPACT_ATOMS: atom_id res chain seq x y z
N MET A 1 -77.15 8.48 11.20
CA MET A 1 -77.63 9.79 11.70
C MET A 1 -76.43 10.60 12.15
N SER A 2 -76.45 11.90 11.82
CA SER A 2 -75.58 13.00 12.26
C SER A 2 -74.08 12.93 11.95
N ALA A 3 -73.73 13.57 10.83
CA ALA A 3 -72.46 14.26 10.66
C ALA A 3 -72.52 15.63 11.36
N SER A 4 -71.43 16.08 11.99
CA SER A 4 -71.04 17.50 12.05
C SER A 4 -69.58 17.67 12.44
N LEU A 5 -69.01 18.64 11.75
CA LEU A 5 -67.62 19.07 11.57
C LEU A 5 -67.07 19.86 12.78
N PHE A 6 -65.79 19.69 13.10
CA PHE A 6 -64.99 20.72 13.80
C PHE A 6 -63.60 20.84 13.14
N MET A 7 -63.31 22.05 12.66
CA MET A 7 -62.01 22.50 12.14
C MET A 7 -60.94 22.48 13.23
N LEU A 8 -59.72 22.07 12.90
CA LEU A 8 -58.53 22.33 13.70
C LEU A 8 -57.45 22.99 12.84
N LEU A 9 -57.00 24.18 13.29
CA LEU A 9 -55.84 24.90 12.79
C LEU A 9 -54.57 24.07 13.01
N GLY A 10 -53.83 23.77 11.94
CA GLY A 10 -52.51 23.18 12.03
C GLY A 10 -51.43 24.23 12.26
N VAL A 11 -50.79 24.22 13.41
CA VAL A 11 -49.47 24.83 13.63
C VAL A 11 -48.43 23.74 13.42
N ALA A 12 -47.70 23.80 12.32
CA ALA A 12 -46.59 22.88 12.06
C ALA A 12 -45.37 23.31 12.88
N LEU A 13 -45.08 22.56 13.95
CA LEU A 13 -43.77 22.57 14.60
C LEU A 13 -42.81 21.75 13.73
N THR A 14 -41.82 22.40 13.14
CA THR A 14 -40.70 21.75 12.45
C THR A 14 -39.83 21.04 13.48
N ALA A 15 -39.83 19.71 13.48
CA ALA A 15 -38.79 18.93 14.17
C ALA A 15 -37.43 19.16 13.47
N PRO A 16 -36.32 19.29 14.21
CA PRO A 16 -35.00 19.37 13.59
C PRO A 16 -34.68 18.05 12.91
N ALA A 17 -34.18 18.12 11.67
CA ALA A 17 -33.70 16.96 10.94
C ALA A 17 -32.51 16.34 11.67
N THR A 18 -32.66 15.10 12.12
CA THR A 18 -31.53 14.25 12.52
C THR A 18 -30.71 13.92 11.27
N PRO A 19 -29.39 14.15 11.25
CA PRO A 19 -28.56 13.67 10.16
C PRO A 19 -28.51 12.14 10.23
N THR A 20 -29.06 11.48 9.22
CA THR A 20 -28.88 10.05 9.00
C THR A 20 -27.45 9.82 8.52
N THR A 21 -26.57 9.44 9.44
CA THR A 21 -25.27 8.83 9.11
C THR A 21 -25.54 7.53 8.35
N ALA A 22 -25.08 7.46 7.10
CA ALA A 22 -25.12 6.24 6.31
C ALA A 22 -24.39 5.13 7.09
N ALA A 23 -25.07 4.01 7.33
CA ALA A 23 -24.48 2.86 7.99
C ALA A 23 -23.26 2.38 7.17
N THR A 24 -22.09 2.33 7.80
CA THR A 24 -20.86 1.82 7.19
C THR A 24 -21.10 0.38 6.77
N ALA A 25 -21.04 0.09 5.47
CA ALA A 25 -21.29 -1.26 4.97
C ALA A 25 -20.19 -2.23 5.44
N LEU A 26 -20.58 -3.27 6.17
CA LEU A 26 -19.72 -4.38 6.57
C LEU A 26 -19.30 -5.20 5.33
N PHE A 27 -18.17 -5.92 5.41
CA PHE A 27 -17.70 -6.81 4.34
C PHE A 27 -18.77 -7.85 3.91
N SER A 28 -18.89 -8.10 2.60
CA SER A 28 -19.74 -9.17 2.04
C SER A 28 -19.17 -9.82 0.77
N TRP A 29 -19.53 -11.09 0.56
CA TRP A 29 -19.31 -11.83 -0.70
C TRP A 29 -20.51 -11.64 -1.63
N ASN A 30 -20.25 -11.30 -2.89
CA ASN A 30 -21.28 -11.08 -3.91
C ASN A 30 -21.17 -12.11 -5.02
N THR A 31 -22.31 -12.69 -5.42
CA THR A 31 -22.38 -13.55 -6.61
C THR A 31 -22.33 -12.70 -7.87
N VAL A 32 -21.48 -13.11 -8.82
CA VAL A 32 -21.25 -12.42 -10.09
C VAL A 32 -21.53 -13.36 -11.27
N ALA A 33 -21.17 -12.97 -12.50
CA ALA A 33 -21.47 -13.77 -13.69
C ALA A 33 -20.89 -15.20 -13.55
N PRO A 34 -21.70 -16.24 -13.79
CA PRO A 34 -21.27 -17.62 -13.61
C PRO A 34 -20.26 -18.04 -14.68
N SER A 35 -19.32 -18.93 -14.32
CA SER A 35 -18.44 -19.61 -15.26
C SER A 35 -19.26 -20.28 -16.37
N PRO A 36 -18.82 -20.26 -17.64
CA PRO A 36 -19.59 -20.79 -18.76
C PRO A 36 -19.90 -22.28 -18.67
N ILE A 37 -19.05 -23.03 -17.98
CA ILE A 37 -19.26 -24.44 -17.63
C ILE A 37 -18.93 -24.68 -16.16
N GLU A 38 -19.54 -25.69 -15.58
CA GLU A 38 -19.16 -26.24 -14.29
C GLU A 38 -17.84 -27.01 -14.42
N ARG A 39 -16.93 -26.82 -13.48
CA ARG A 39 -15.69 -27.61 -13.43
C ARG A 39 -15.03 -27.59 -12.05
N PHE A 40 -14.19 -28.57 -11.78
CA PHE A 40 -13.38 -28.71 -10.56
C PHE A 40 -12.05 -29.39 -10.92
N GLU A 41 -11.02 -29.34 -10.05
CA GLU A 41 -9.63 -29.70 -10.36
C GLU A 41 -9.05 -28.97 -11.59
N ALA A 42 -9.63 -27.81 -11.90
CA ALA A 42 -9.18 -26.92 -12.95
C ALA A 42 -7.93 -26.17 -12.49
N GLN A 43 -7.09 -25.79 -13.45
CA GLN A 43 -5.92 -24.95 -13.19
C GLN A 43 -6.25 -23.51 -13.54
N GLY A 44 -5.60 -22.58 -12.86
CA GLY A 44 -5.80 -21.17 -13.16
C GLY A 44 -5.23 -20.24 -12.13
N LEU A 45 -5.16 -18.97 -12.51
CA LEU A 45 -4.60 -17.90 -11.71
C LEU A 45 -5.07 -16.55 -12.27
N MET A 46 -4.98 -15.51 -11.44
CA MET A 46 -5.16 -14.14 -11.88
C MET A 46 -3.89 -13.67 -12.59
N VAL A 47 -4.03 -13.14 -13.81
CA VAL A 47 -2.95 -12.49 -14.56
C VAL A 47 -3.51 -11.25 -15.26
N ASN A 48 -2.83 -10.12 -15.17
CA ASN A 48 -3.22 -8.85 -15.78
C ASN A 48 -4.66 -8.44 -15.40
N GLY A 49 -5.01 -8.65 -14.14
CA GLY A 49 -6.34 -8.38 -13.59
C GLY A 49 -7.48 -9.27 -14.09
N LYS A 50 -7.18 -10.39 -14.77
CA LYS A 50 -8.17 -11.36 -15.26
C LYS A 50 -7.92 -12.76 -14.72
N LEU A 51 -8.99 -13.47 -14.38
CA LEU A 51 -8.92 -14.83 -13.83
C LEU A 51 -8.99 -15.84 -14.98
N TYR A 52 -7.88 -16.50 -15.28
CA TYR A 52 -7.81 -17.54 -16.30
C TYR A 52 -8.13 -18.90 -15.68
N VAL A 53 -8.94 -19.69 -16.38
CA VAL A 53 -9.37 -21.03 -15.95
C VAL A 53 -9.20 -22.01 -17.10
N PHE A 54 -8.46 -23.08 -16.87
CA PHE A 54 -8.09 -24.09 -17.84
C PHE A 54 -8.52 -25.49 -17.37
N GLY A 55 -9.06 -26.28 -18.29
CA GLY A 55 -9.32 -27.70 -18.08
C GLY A 55 -10.20 -28.04 -16.88
N GLY A 56 -9.83 -29.12 -16.19
CA GLY A 56 -10.58 -29.68 -15.07
C GLY A 56 -11.61 -30.74 -15.47
N PHE A 57 -12.26 -31.31 -14.46
CA PHE A 57 -13.39 -32.21 -14.64
C PHE A 57 -14.69 -31.42 -14.71
N TYR A 58 -15.55 -31.70 -15.69
CA TYR A 58 -16.74 -30.88 -15.96
C TYR A 58 -18.08 -31.54 -15.58
N ASN A 59 -18.06 -32.74 -14.99
CA ASN A 59 -19.27 -33.44 -14.55
C ASN A 59 -18.98 -34.46 -13.44
N ASN A 60 -20.05 -35.05 -12.89
CA ASN A 60 -19.96 -36.09 -11.85
C ASN A 60 -19.42 -37.43 -12.35
N ALA A 61 -19.32 -37.63 -13.67
CA ALA A 61 -18.63 -38.78 -14.25
C ALA A 61 -17.10 -38.58 -14.28
N ILE A 62 -16.60 -37.45 -13.77
CA ILE A 62 -15.17 -37.11 -13.63
C ILE A 62 -14.47 -37.18 -15.01
N GLN A 63 -15.17 -36.64 -16.02
CA GLN A 63 -14.65 -36.51 -17.37
C GLN A 63 -13.87 -35.20 -17.52
N ALA A 64 -12.70 -35.26 -18.14
CA ALA A 64 -11.82 -34.12 -18.30
C ALA A 64 -12.16 -33.32 -19.57
N THR A 65 -11.90 -32.01 -19.53
CA THR A 65 -12.12 -31.11 -20.67
C THR A 65 -10.85 -30.36 -21.05
N VAL A 66 -10.78 -29.95 -22.31
CA VAL A 66 -9.78 -28.98 -22.83
C VAL A 66 -10.25 -27.53 -22.67
N ARG A 67 -11.50 -27.33 -22.25
CA ARG A 67 -12.15 -26.02 -22.27
C ARG A 67 -11.38 -24.99 -21.44
N SER A 68 -11.15 -23.83 -22.03
CA SER A 68 -10.45 -22.71 -21.40
C SER A 68 -11.28 -21.41 -21.47
N ASP A 69 -11.34 -20.68 -20.36
CA ASP A 69 -12.10 -19.44 -20.23
C ASP A 69 -11.34 -18.41 -19.38
N VAL A 70 -11.63 -17.14 -19.61
CA VAL A 70 -11.10 -16.03 -18.80
C VAL A 70 -12.23 -15.15 -18.30
N TYR A 71 -12.21 -14.81 -17.01
CA TYR A 71 -13.12 -13.88 -16.37
C TYR A 71 -12.49 -12.50 -16.23
N ASP A 72 -13.23 -11.47 -16.61
CA ASP A 72 -12.86 -10.08 -16.43
C ASP A 72 -13.70 -9.47 -15.29
N PRO A 73 -13.11 -9.23 -14.11
CA PRO A 73 -13.80 -8.65 -12.96
C PRO A 73 -14.20 -7.17 -13.14
N SER A 74 -13.66 -6.47 -14.15
CA SER A 74 -14.01 -5.07 -14.42
C SER A 74 -15.34 -4.95 -15.18
N SER A 75 -15.60 -5.86 -16.11
CA SER A 75 -16.84 -5.93 -16.89
C SER A 75 -17.84 -6.97 -16.36
N ASN A 76 -17.41 -7.82 -15.43
CA ASN A 76 -18.18 -8.97 -14.95
C ASN A 76 -18.58 -9.93 -16.09
N THR A 77 -17.62 -10.32 -16.93
CA THR A 77 -17.87 -11.16 -18.10
C THR A 77 -16.85 -12.28 -18.26
N TRP A 78 -17.32 -13.46 -18.67
CA TRP A 78 -16.48 -14.57 -19.10
C TRP A 78 -16.31 -14.57 -20.61
N THR A 79 -15.10 -14.87 -21.08
CA THR A 79 -14.75 -15.01 -22.50
C THR A 79 -14.08 -16.36 -22.75
N ARG A 80 -14.49 -17.05 -23.81
CA ARG A 80 -13.81 -18.28 -24.25
C ARG A 80 -12.46 -17.94 -24.87
N ILE A 81 -11.44 -18.70 -24.51
CA ILE A 81 -10.08 -18.61 -25.09
C ILE A 81 -9.71 -19.94 -25.77
N ALA A 82 -8.49 -20.03 -26.31
CA ALA A 82 -8.01 -21.24 -26.98
C ALA A 82 -8.00 -22.41 -26.00
N ASP A 83 -8.63 -23.51 -26.42
CA ASP A 83 -8.70 -24.73 -25.63
C ASP A 83 -7.31 -25.36 -25.46
N MET A 84 -7.10 -26.04 -24.34
CA MET A 84 -5.83 -26.72 -24.04
C MET A 84 -5.50 -27.78 -25.10
N PRO A 85 -4.21 -28.06 -25.35
CA PRO A 85 -3.80 -29.09 -26.31
C PRO A 85 -4.23 -30.52 -25.94
N GLU A 86 -4.48 -30.78 -24.66
CA GLU A 86 -4.97 -32.07 -24.15
C GLU A 86 -5.84 -31.88 -22.90
N PRO A 87 -6.76 -32.81 -22.59
CA PRO A 87 -7.59 -32.72 -21.39
C PRO A 87 -6.75 -33.03 -20.14
N LEU A 88 -6.58 -32.04 -19.27
CA LEU A 88 -5.63 -32.08 -18.16
C LEU A 88 -6.27 -31.61 -16.84
N THR A 89 -5.93 -32.29 -15.74
CA THR A 89 -6.37 -31.95 -14.37
C THR A 89 -5.17 -31.90 -13.43
N HIS A 90 -5.28 -31.22 -12.27
CA HIS A 90 -4.25 -31.22 -11.22
C HIS A 90 -2.84 -30.81 -11.66
N ALA A 91 -2.71 -30.04 -12.74
CA ALA A 91 -1.41 -29.52 -13.16
C ALA A 91 -1.03 -28.29 -12.32
N GLY A 92 0.28 -28.09 -12.13
CA GLY A 92 0.79 -26.88 -11.49
C GLY A 92 0.68 -25.69 -12.45
N GLN A 93 0.44 -24.50 -11.91
CA GLN A 93 0.28 -23.28 -12.70
C GLN A 93 1.20 -22.14 -12.22
N ALA A 94 1.82 -21.44 -13.16
CA ALA A 94 2.63 -20.25 -12.90
C ALA A 94 2.54 -19.26 -14.08
N SER A 95 2.92 -18.00 -13.88
CA SER A 95 2.98 -17.02 -14.96
C SER A 95 4.16 -16.07 -14.83
N ASP A 96 4.62 -15.56 -15.97
CA ASP A 96 5.55 -14.42 -16.09
C ASP A 96 4.86 -13.11 -16.53
N GLY A 97 3.51 -13.08 -16.50
CA GLY A 97 2.70 -11.94 -16.92
C GLY A 97 2.32 -11.94 -18.41
N ASN A 98 3.08 -12.61 -19.27
CA ASN A 98 2.75 -12.76 -20.70
C ASN A 98 2.37 -14.21 -21.05
N THR A 99 2.99 -15.17 -20.37
CA THR A 99 2.83 -16.60 -20.56
C THR A 99 2.27 -17.22 -19.29
N ILE A 100 1.31 -18.13 -19.44
CA ILE A 100 0.87 -19.03 -18.38
C ILE A 100 1.45 -20.42 -18.65
N TYR A 101 2.16 -20.96 -17.67
CA TYR A 101 2.75 -22.28 -17.70
C TYR A 101 1.83 -23.26 -16.97
N ILE A 102 1.44 -24.33 -17.64
CA ILE A 102 0.73 -25.47 -17.08
C ILE A 102 1.69 -26.67 -17.10
N VAL A 103 2.01 -27.19 -15.92
CA VAL A 103 3.16 -28.09 -15.71
C VAL A 103 2.68 -29.40 -15.08
N GLY A 104 2.93 -30.53 -15.75
CA GLY A 104 2.51 -31.86 -15.27
C GLY A 104 0.99 -32.03 -15.31
N GLY A 105 0.43 -32.80 -14.36
CA GLY A 105 -1.00 -33.08 -14.22
C GLY A 105 -1.37 -34.53 -14.56
N TYR A 106 -2.68 -34.79 -14.58
CA TYR A 106 -3.27 -36.08 -14.99
C TYR A 106 -4.05 -35.92 -16.29
N VAL A 107 -3.75 -36.77 -17.28
CA VAL A 107 -4.32 -36.68 -18.64
C VAL A 107 -5.59 -37.51 -18.76
N GLY A 108 -6.65 -36.91 -19.29
CA GLY A 108 -7.92 -37.57 -19.57
C GLY A 108 -8.83 -37.78 -18.36
N ASP A 109 -9.86 -38.60 -18.57
CA ASP A 109 -10.86 -38.94 -17.56
C ASP A 109 -10.23 -39.68 -16.36
N SER A 110 -10.81 -39.55 -15.17
CA SER A 110 -10.28 -40.24 -13.99
C SER A 110 -10.45 -41.77 -14.09
N PRO A 111 -9.43 -42.58 -13.70
CA PRO A 111 -8.10 -42.20 -13.23
C PRO A 111 -7.10 -42.00 -14.40
N GLY A 112 -6.80 -40.76 -14.77
CA GLY A 112 -5.82 -40.45 -15.81
C GLY A 112 -4.36 -40.64 -15.34
N PRO A 113 -3.42 -41.06 -16.22
CA PRO A 113 -2.00 -41.16 -15.88
C PRO A 113 -1.37 -39.78 -15.64
N SER A 114 -0.33 -39.72 -14.80
CA SER A 114 0.49 -38.51 -14.68
C SER A 114 1.28 -38.26 -15.96
N THR A 115 1.47 -36.99 -16.33
CA THR A 115 2.27 -36.58 -17.49
C THR A 115 3.50 -35.76 -17.10
N ASP A 116 4.52 -35.75 -17.96
CA ASP A 116 5.69 -34.86 -17.88
C ASP A 116 5.54 -33.61 -18.77
N HIS A 117 4.40 -33.47 -19.46
CA HIS A 117 4.16 -32.37 -20.38
C HIS A 117 4.17 -31.00 -19.68
N VAL A 118 4.66 -30.00 -20.42
CA VAL A 118 4.62 -28.59 -20.02
C VAL A 118 4.02 -27.80 -21.16
N TRP A 119 2.92 -27.11 -20.89
CA TRP A 119 2.21 -26.28 -21.86
C TRP A 119 2.37 -24.81 -21.52
N LYS A 120 2.62 -23.99 -22.55
CA LYS A 120 2.74 -22.54 -22.46
C LYS A 120 1.60 -21.90 -23.22
N TYR A 121 0.75 -21.17 -22.51
CA TYR A 121 -0.30 -20.35 -23.08
C TYR A 121 0.19 -18.90 -23.20
N ASP A 122 0.28 -18.39 -24.41
CA ASP A 122 0.61 -17.00 -24.68
C ASP A 122 -0.67 -16.15 -24.64
N ILE A 123 -0.72 -15.22 -23.68
CA ILE A 123 -1.91 -14.42 -23.40
C ILE A 123 -2.25 -13.47 -24.55
N ALA A 124 -1.23 -12.87 -25.17
CA ALA A 124 -1.42 -11.83 -26.18
C ALA A 124 -1.95 -12.42 -27.50
N THR A 125 -1.45 -13.58 -27.89
CA THR A 125 -1.82 -14.27 -29.13
C THR A 125 -2.96 -15.26 -28.95
N ASN A 126 -3.31 -15.62 -27.71
CA ASN A 126 -4.31 -16.65 -27.41
C ASN A 126 -3.96 -17.99 -28.08
N THR A 127 -2.72 -18.45 -27.88
CA THR A 127 -2.20 -19.69 -28.47
C THR A 127 -1.42 -20.54 -27.48
N TRP A 128 -1.33 -21.84 -27.76
CA TRP A 128 -0.57 -22.80 -26.96
C TRP A 128 0.70 -23.26 -27.68
N SER A 129 1.76 -23.49 -26.92
CA SER A 129 3.00 -24.12 -27.39
C SER A 129 3.57 -25.07 -26.32
N ALA A 130 4.36 -26.05 -26.74
CA ALA A 130 5.04 -26.95 -25.81
C ALA A 130 6.25 -26.27 -25.16
N GLY A 131 6.46 -26.55 -23.87
CA GLY A 131 7.70 -26.27 -23.12
C GLY A 131 8.55 -27.53 -22.93
N PRO A 132 9.72 -27.41 -22.26
CA PRO A 132 10.53 -28.57 -21.91
C PRO A 132 9.79 -29.52 -20.96
N SER A 133 9.75 -30.82 -21.26
CA SER A 133 9.15 -31.84 -20.39
C SER A 133 9.85 -31.92 -19.04
N LEU A 134 9.09 -32.18 -17.97
CA LEU A 134 9.60 -32.50 -16.66
C LEU A 134 10.56 -33.72 -16.70
N LEU A 135 11.41 -33.86 -15.69
CA LEU A 135 12.33 -35.01 -15.60
C LEU A 135 11.61 -36.35 -15.43
N ALA A 136 10.37 -36.30 -14.93
CA ALA A 136 9.49 -37.45 -14.82
C ALA A 136 8.03 -36.99 -14.70
N PRO A 137 7.04 -37.85 -15.03
CA PRO A 137 5.63 -37.49 -14.96
C PRO A 137 5.13 -37.21 -13.54
N ARG A 138 4.43 -36.10 -13.31
CA ARG A 138 3.93 -35.69 -11.99
C ARG A 138 2.54 -35.05 -12.11
N GLY A 139 1.64 -35.34 -11.18
CA GLY A 139 0.35 -34.65 -11.02
C GLY A 139 0.13 -34.18 -9.58
N GLY A 140 -0.66 -33.13 -9.38
CA GLY A 140 -0.93 -32.57 -8.07
C GLY A 140 0.29 -31.91 -7.40
N GLY A 141 1.30 -31.50 -8.16
CA GLY A 141 2.44 -30.72 -7.67
C GLY A 141 2.21 -29.21 -7.83
N ALA A 142 3.05 -28.39 -7.20
CA ALA A 142 2.98 -26.94 -7.30
C ALA A 142 4.00 -26.41 -8.30
N ALA A 143 3.56 -25.57 -9.25
CA ALA A 143 4.46 -24.80 -10.09
C ALA A 143 4.58 -23.38 -9.54
N VAL A 144 5.79 -22.86 -9.37
CA VAL A 144 6.04 -21.52 -8.82
C VAL A 144 7.15 -20.82 -9.58
N ARG A 145 6.94 -19.56 -9.95
CA ARG A 145 7.99 -18.72 -10.56
C ARG A 145 8.67 -17.87 -9.49
N VAL A 146 10.00 -17.91 -9.44
CA VAL A 146 10.82 -16.96 -8.67
C VAL A 146 11.88 -16.36 -9.60
N GLY A 147 11.83 -15.04 -9.79
CA GLY A 147 12.72 -14.35 -10.74
C GLY A 147 12.64 -14.96 -12.15
N ARG A 148 13.78 -15.42 -12.68
CA ARG A 148 13.87 -16.05 -14.00
C ARG A 148 13.80 -17.58 -13.95
N SER A 149 13.33 -18.16 -12.85
CA SER A 149 13.26 -19.61 -12.67
C SER A 149 11.83 -20.07 -12.41
N LEU A 150 11.47 -21.17 -13.05
CA LEU A 150 10.23 -21.90 -12.81
C LEU A 150 10.56 -23.15 -12.00
N HIS A 151 9.86 -23.33 -10.89
CA HIS A 151 10.00 -24.46 -9.99
C HIS A 151 8.78 -25.35 -10.10
N PHE A 152 8.96 -26.67 -10.06
CA PHE A 152 7.90 -27.65 -9.87
C PHE A 152 8.23 -28.53 -8.66
N ILE A 153 7.35 -28.57 -7.67
CA ILE A 153 7.64 -29.14 -6.36
C ILE A 153 6.54 -30.10 -5.93
N GLY A 154 6.94 -31.28 -5.48
CA GLY A 154 6.06 -32.31 -4.92
C GLY A 154 5.17 -33.01 -5.96
N GLY A 155 3.97 -33.37 -5.53
CA GLY A 155 2.99 -34.09 -6.36
C GLY A 155 3.13 -35.61 -6.25
N ALA A 156 2.46 -36.32 -7.16
CA ALA A 156 2.43 -37.77 -7.16
C ALA A 156 2.51 -38.37 -8.58
N THR A 157 2.82 -39.66 -8.66
CA THR A 157 2.92 -40.40 -9.93
C THR A 157 1.79 -41.42 -10.04
N ARG A 158 1.06 -41.43 -11.17
CA ARG A 158 -0.02 -42.39 -11.48
C ARG A 158 0.26 -43.13 -12.79
N ASP A 159 -0.01 -44.43 -12.83
CA ASP A 159 0.21 -45.31 -13.99
C ASP A 159 -1.02 -45.48 -14.91
N GLY A 160 -2.08 -44.69 -14.69
CA GLY A 160 -3.26 -44.60 -15.57
C GLY A 160 -4.31 -45.69 -15.38
N ASN A 161 -4.04 -46.72 -14.56
CA ASN A 161 -5.02 -47.75 -14.21
C ASN A 161 -5.30 -47.84 -12.70
N SER A 162 -4.58 -47.07 -11.90
CA SER A 162 -4.72 -47.05 -10.45
C SER A 162 -4.84 -45.63 -9.91
N LYS A 163 -5.73 -45.47 -8.93
CA LYS A 163 -5.74 -44.30 -8.03
C LYS A 163 -4.65 -44.39 -6.96
N THR A 164 -3.73 -45.37 -7.01
CA THR A 164 -2.58 -45.42 -6.10
C THR A 164 -1.49 -44.52 -6.66
N ALA A 165 -1.42 -43.26 -6.21
CA ALA A 165 -0.26 -42.44 -6.50
C ALA A 165 0.78 -42.50 -5.38
N ILE A 166 2.04 -42.44 -5.79
CA ILE A 166 3.19 -42.37 -4.88
C ILE A 166 3.57 -40.90 -4.74
N ASP A 167 3.50 -40.38 -3.52
CA ASP A 167 3.93 -39.02 -3.18
C ASP A 167 5.41 -38.84 -3.47
N ARG A 168 5.75 -37.65 -3.96
CA ARG A 168 7.11 -37.30 -4.33
C ARG A 168 7.54 -36.03 -3.60
N ASP A 169 8.82 -36.01 -3.28
CA ASP A 169 9.56 -34.88 -2.73
C ASP A 169 10.35 -34.12 -3.79
N ASP A 170 10.20 -34.49 -5.06
CA ASP A 170 10.96 -33.90 -6.15
C ASP A 170 10.82 -32.38 -6.19
N HIS A 171 11.95 -31.71 -6.41
CA HIS A 171 12.01 -30.28 -6.65
C HIS A 171 12.77 -30.07 -7.95
N MET A 172 12.05 -29.75 -9.01
CA MET A 172 12.58 -29.52 -10.35
C MET A 172 12.62 -28.02 -10.66
N VAL A 173 13.70 -27.53 -11.28
CA VAL A 173 13.89 -26.12 -11.62
C VAL A 173 14.27 -25.95 -13.08
N LEU A 174 13.56 -25.06 -13.77
CA LEU A 174 13.81 -24.64 -15.16
C LEU A 174 14.17 -23.16 -15.19
N ALA A 175 15.29 -22.82 -15.82
CA ALA A 175 15.63 -21.43 -16.12
C ALA A 175 14.86 -20.95 -17.36
N LEU A 176 14.25 -19.76 -17.28
CA LEU A 176 13.42 -19.16 -18.34
C LEU A 176 14.24 -18.35 -19.36
N ASP A 177 15.57 -18.44 -19.32
CA ASP A 177 16.52 -17.80 -20.25
C ASP A 177 16.90 -18.67 -21.45
N GLY A 178 15.98 -19.54 -21.87
CA GLY A 178 16.16 -20.42 -23.03
C GLY A 178 16.67 -21.81 -22.69
N SER A 179 16.69 -22.19 -21.40
CA SER A 179 16.97 -23.57 -21.02
C SER A 179 15.97 -24.54 -21.67
N THR A 180 16.49 -25.68 -22.13
CA THR A 180 15.70 -26.75 -22.74
C THR A 180 15.51 -27.96 -21.82
N SER A 181 15.98 -27.88 -20.57
CA SER A 181 15.89 -28.99 -19.61
C SER A 181 15.75 -28.51 -18.17
N TRP A 182 15.04 -29.29 -17.37
CA TRP A 182 14.91 -29.11 -15.93
C TRP A 182 16.14 -29.65 -15.19
N SER A 183 16.38 -29.12 -14.00
CA SER A 183 17.42 -29.56 -13.05
C SER A 183 16.78 -29.84 -11.68
N THR A 184 17.51 -30.45 -10.75
CA THR A 184 17.02 -30.74 -9.39
C THR A 184 17.52 -29.74 -8.36
N ALA A 185 16.67 -29.42 -7.38
CA ALA A 185 17.01 -28.65 -6.18
C ALA A 185 16.74 -29.49 -4.90
N ALA A 186 16.92 -28.89 -3.72
CA ALA A 186 16.69 -29.59 -2.45
C ALA A 186 15.27 -30.14 -2.37
N ALA A 187 15.18 -31.44 -2.09
CA ALA A 187 13.93 -32.17 -2.01
C ALA A 187 13.03 -31.61 -0.90
N LEU A 188 11.72 -31.65 -1.14
CA LEU A 188 10.70 -31.26 -0.16
C LEU A 188 10.79 -32.19 1.07
N PRO A 189 10.92 -31.66 2.31
CA PRO A 189 11.18 -32.49 3.50
C PRO A 189 10.13 -33.56 3.81
N ASN A 190 8.89 -33.36 3.35
CA ASN A 190 7.69 -34.18 3.55
C ASN A 190 6.97 -34.35 2.19
N PRO A 191 7.20 -35.47 1.47
CA PRO A 191 6.52 -35.78 0.22
C PRO A 191 5.00 -35.63 0.36
N ARG A 192 4.37 -34.85 -0.51
CA ARG A 192 2.92 -34.63 -0.50
C ARG A 192 2.42 -34.12 -1.85
N ASN A 193 1.12 -34.25 -2.07
CA ASN A 193 0.44 -33.93 -3.33
C ASN A 193 -0.78 -32.99 -3.07
N HIS A 194 -1.38 -32.46 -4.13
CA HIS A 194 -2.49 -31.48 -4.12
C HIS A 194 -2.22 -30.25 -3.21
N LEU A 195 -0.94 -29.92 -3.05
CA LEU A 195 -0.44 -28.78 -2.28
C LEU A 195 -0.46 -27.50 -3.12
N ALA A 196 -0.38 -26.35 -2.44
CA ALA A 196 -0.23 -25.06 -3.08
C ALA A 196 1.23 -24.57 -2.99
N GLY A 197 1.67 -23.81 -3.99
CA GLY A 197 2.96 -23.13 -3.97
C GLY A 197 2.80 -21.67 -4.39
N VAL A 198 3.41 -20.74 -3.65
CA VAL A 198 3.43 -19.32 -4.00
C VAL A 198 4.81 -18.71 -3.73
N ALA A 199 5.19 -17.71 -4.53
CA ALA A 199 6.41 -16.94 -4.32
C ALA A 199 6.11 -15.65 -3.57
N LEU A 200 6.89 -15.38 -2.52
CA LEU A 200 6.82 -14.13 -1.76
C LEU A 200 8.21 -13.83 -1.17
N ASN A 201 8.67 -12.57 -1.28
CA ASN A 201 9.97 -12.12 -0.76
C ASN A 201 11.16 -13.00 -1.23
N ASN A 202 11.16 -13.37 -2.53
CA ASN A 202 12.14 -14.27 -3.16
C ASN A 202 12.22 -15.68 -2.57
N LYS A 203 11.26 -16.09 -1.73
CA LYS A 203 11.12 -17.44 -1.20
C LYS A 203 9.89 -18.12 -1.78
N ILE A 204 9.87 -19.45 -1.72
CA ILE A 204 8.73 -20.26 -2.14
C ILE A 204 8.08 -20.84 -0.89
N TYR A 205 6.78 -20.61 -0.73
CA TYR A 205 5.97 -21.19 0.33
C TYR A 205 5.15 -22.34 -0.24
N LEU A 206 5.37 -23.55 0.26
CA LEU A 206 4.59 -24.74 -0.05
C LEU A 206 3.62 -25.02 1.10
N ILE A 207 2.33 -24.98 0.80
CA ILE A 207 1.27 -24.91 1.80
C ILE A 207 0.32 -26.09 1.65
N GLY A 208 0.06 -26.78 2.77
CA GLY A 208 -0.93 -27.84 2.85
C GLY A 208 -0.66 -28.98 1.87
N GLY A 209 -1.71 -29.56 1.31
CA GLY A 209 -1.65 -30.77 0.50
C GLY A 209 -2.11 -32.00 1.28
N GLN A 210 -1.97 -33.18 0.69
CA GLN A 210 -2.35 -34.47 1.27
C GLN A 210 -1.22 -35.50 1.09
N GLN A 211 -1.20 -36.51 1.95
CA GLN A 211 -0.33 -37.68 1.85
C GLN A 211 -1.15 -38.93 1.58
N GLY A 212 -0.76 -39.75 0.61
CA GLY A 212 -1.53 -40.90 0.14
C GLY A 212 -2.70 -40.54 -0.79
N GLU A 213 -3.31 -41.54 -1.42
CA GLU A 213 -4.35 -41.35 -2.44
C GLU A 213 -5.66 -42.12 -2.19
N LEU A 214 -6.19 -42.04 -0.98
CA LEU A 214 -7.64 -42.20 -0.81
C LEU A 214 -8.19 -40.83 -0.44
N GLU A 215 -9.34 -40.43 -0.99
CA GLU A 215 -9.98 -39.14 -0.70
C GLU A 215 -10.39 -38.97 0.79
N GLY A 216 -9.90 -39.82 1.71
CA GLY A 216 -9.91 -39.66 3.17
C GLY A 216 -8.51 -39.80 3.82
N THR A 217 -7.44 -39.46 3.10
CA THR A 217 -6.04 -39.47 3.60
C THR A 217 -5.58 -38.08 4.01
N GLU A 218 -4.66 -38.02 4.97
CA GLU A 218 -4.42 -36.89 5.87
C GLU A 218 -4.09 -35.57 5.14
N ASN A 219 -5.10 -34.70 5.04
CA ASN A 219 -5.01 -33.25 5.20
C ASN A 219 -3.70 -32.84 5.89
N GLN A 220 -2.76 -32.18 5.21
CA GLN A 220 -1.55 -31.64 5.84
C GLN A 220 -1.74 -30.16 6.20
N GLN A 221 -1.14 -29.77 7.33
CA GLN A 221 -1.07 -28.37 7.77
C GLN A 221 0.29 -27.74 7.44
N ASP A 222 1.26 -28.52 6.96
CA ASP A 222 2.63 -28.04 6.86
C ASP A 222 2.80 -26.88 5.87
N VAL A 223 3.61 -25.90 6.29
CA VAL A 223 4.03 -24.76 5.49
C VAL A 223 5.55 -24.74 5.45
N ASP A 224 6.10 -25.22 4.34
CA ASP A 224 7.54 -25.30 4.13
C ASP A 224 7.99 -24.14 3.24
N VAL A 225 9.04 -23.44 3.66
CA VAL A 225 9.60 -22.28 2.97
C VAL A 225 10.95 -22.65 2.39
N TYR A 226 11.02 -22.68 1.07
CA TYR A 226 12.27 -22.86 0.33
C TYR A 226 12.92 -21.51 0.03
N ASP A 227 14.20 -21.44 0.32
CA ASP A 227 15.04 -20.29 -0.01
C ASP A 227 15.97 -20.64 -1.20
N PRO A 228 15.68 -20.11 -2.41
CA PRO A 228 16.52 -20.35 -3.58
C PRO A 228 17.97 -19.91 -3.44
N ALA A 229 18.28 -18.94 -2.57
CA ALA A 229 19.64 -18.45 -2.38
C ALA A 229 20.52 -19.44 -1.59
N THR A 230 19.90 -20.24 -0.71
CA THR A 230 20.61 -21.23 0.11
C THR A 230 20.33 -22.67 -0.30
N ASN A 231 19.37 -22.90 -1.20
CA ASN A 231 18.88 -24.22 -1.59
C ASN A 231 18.49 -25.06 -0.36
N ALA A 232 17.74 -24.45 0.57
CA ALA A 232 17.36 -25.06 1.83
C ALA A 232 15.90 -24.77 2.18
N TRP A 233 15.32 -25.67 2.96
CA TRP A 233 13.96 -25.59 3.49
C TRP A 233 13.95 -25.18 4.96
N SER A 234 12.90 -24.47 5.35
CA SER A 234 12.56 -24.14 6.73
C SER A 234 11.05 -24.28 6.92
N GLN A 235 10.57 -24.33 8.17
CA GLN A 235 9.14 -24.38 8.47
C GLN A 235 8.67 -23.13 9.18
N VAL A 236 7.42 -22.76 8.90
CA VAL A 236 6.72 -21.65 9.56
C VAL A 236 5.40 -22.15 10.15
N ALA A 237 4.57 -21.27 10.70
CA ALA A 237 3.30 -21.67 11.31
C ALA A 237 2.45 -22.45 10.29
N GLY A 238 2.01 -23.65 10.70
CA GLY A 238 1.16 -24.51 9.88
C GLY A 238 -0.21 -23.91 9.62
N LEU A 239 -0.80 -24.28 8.49
CA LEU A 239 -2.16 -23.95 8.11
C LEU A 239 -3.14 -24.44 9.18
N PRO A 240 -4.00 -23.59 9.77
CA PRO A 240 -4.75 -23.95 10.97
C PRO A 240 -5.70 -25.13 10.79
N THR A 241 -6.35 -25.18 9.63
CA THR A 241 -7.13 -26.34 9.19
C THR A 241 -6.31 -27.05 8.12
N PRO A 242 -5.90 -28.31 8.34
CA PRO A 242 -5.18 -29.08 7.33
C PRO A 242 -6.01 -29.19 6.04
N ARG A 243 -5.45 -28.74 4.91
CA ARG A 243 -6.17 -28.67 3.63
C ARG A 243 -5.30 -29.09 2.46
N GLY A 244 -5.89 -29.92 1.60
CA GLY A 244 -5.39 -30.20 0.26
C GLY A 244 -6.27 -29.56 -0.80
N HIS A 245 -5.94 -29.78 -2.07
CA HIS A 245 -6.75 -29.31 -3.21
C HIS A 245 -6.90 -27.78 -3.28
N ILE A 246 -5.80 -27.09 -2.96
CA ILE A 246 -5.73 -25.62 -2.81
C ILE A 246 -4.78 -24.95 -3.81
N SER A 247 -4.26 -25.71 -4.79
CA SER A 247 -3.24 -25.21 -5.74
C SER A 247 -3.68 -23.94 -6.47
N ALA A 248 -4.82 -23.97 -7.16
CA ALA A 248 -5.33 -22.85 -7.96
C ALA A 248 -6.09 -21.78 -7.13
N SER A 249 -6.16 -21.94 -5.81
CA SER A 249 -6.88 -21.04 -4.91
C SER A 249 -6.01 -20.39 -3.84
N THR A 250 -4.69 -20.46 -4.03
CA THR A 250 -3.69 -19.86 -3.14
C THR A 250 -2.88 -18.81 -3.89
N PHE A 251 -2.79 -17.59 -3.37
CA PHE A 251 -2.12 -16.47 -4.03
C PHE A 251 -1.66 -15.40 -3.03
N VAL A 252 -0.82 -14.48 -3.50
CA VAL A 252 -0.30 -13.36 -2.69
C VAL A 252 -1.16 -12.10 -2.86
N MET A 253 -1.44 -11.40 -1.76
CA MET A 253 -2.13 -10.10 -1.72
C MET A 253 -1.53 -9.24 -0.60
N SER A 254 -0.98 -8.06 -0.92
CA SER A 254 -0.33 -7.14 0.05
C SER A 254 0.71 -7.81 0.95
N ASP A 255 1.70 -8.47 0.34
CA ASP A 255 2.78 -9.18 1.03
C ASP A 255 2.31 -10.26 2.01
N ARG A 256 1.08 -10.76 1.83
CA ARG A 256 0.47 -11.85 2.60
C ARG A 256 -0.04 -12.93 1.68
N ILE A 257 -0.20 -14.14 2.20
CA ILE A 257 -0.64 -15.30 1.42
C ILE A 257 -2.09 -15.63 1.78
N LEU A 258 -2.96 -15.75 0.79
CA LEU A 258 -4.34 -16.18 0.97
C LEU A 258 -4.51 -17.63 0.50
N VAL A 259 -5.26 -18.43 1.27
CA VAL A 259 -5.65 -19.81 0.95
C VAL A 259 -7.17 -19.91 1.02
N ILE A 260 -7.82 -20.21 -0.11
CA ILE A 260 -9.27 -20.15 -0.26
C ILE A 260 -9.87 -21.53 -0.52
N GLY A 261 -10.88 -21.90 0.27
CA GLY A 261 -11.59 -23.17 0.13
C GLY A 261 -10.64 -24.35 0.30
N GLY A 262 -10.79 -25.36 -0.54
CA GLY A 262 -10.01 -26.60 -0.49
C GLY A 262 -10.80 -27.75 0.11
N SER A 263 -10.11 -28.86 0.35
CA SER A 263 -10.67 -30.08 0.91
C SER A 263 -10.17 -30.27 2.35
N VAL A 264 -11.08 -30.61 3.27
CA VAL A 264 -10.80 -30.95 4.67
C VAL A 264 -11.23 -32.39 4.95
N ASN A 265 -10.65 -33.03 5.97
CA ASN A 265 -11.04 -34.37 6.39
C ASN A 265 -11.75 -34.28 7.74
N ASP A 266 -13.08 -34.32 7.77
CA ASP A 266 -13.89 -34.30 9.00
C ASP A 266 -14.58 -35.65 9.31
N GLY A 267 -14.16 -36.74 8.65
CA GLY A 267 -14.61 -38.10 8.96
C GLY A 267 -15.27 -38.85 7.80
N SER A 268 -15.43 -38.21 6.65
CA SER A 268 -15.65 -38.86 5.34
C SER A 268 -14.85 -38.12 4.28
N SER A 269 -14.83 -38.65 3.06
CA SER A 269 -13.93 -38.16 2.01
C SER A 269 -14.08 -36.67 1.68
N GLY A 270 -13.07 -35.87 2.05
CA GLY A 270 -12.72 -34.61 1.40
C GLY A 270 -13.80 -33.51 1.32
N ASP A 271 -14.43 -33.16 2.44
CA ASP A 271 -15.45 -32.11 2.54
C ASP A 271 -14.93 -30.75 2.05
N ALA A 272 -15.83 -29.99 1.41
CA ALA A 272 -15.50 -28.71 0.79
C ALA A 272 -15.44 -27.59 1.84
N SER A 273 -14.26 -26.98 2.02
CA SER A 273 -14.07 -25.92 3.02
C SER A 273 -14.65 -24.58 2.57
N ARG A 274 -15.15 -23.80 3.54
CA ARG A 274 -15.57 -22.40 3.37
C ARG A 274 -14.47 -21.41 3.75
N ASP A 275 -13.34 -21.92 4.23
CA ASP A 275 -12.33 -21.13 4.90
C ASP A 275 -11.59 -20.22 3.91
N VAL A 276 -11.37 -18.99 4.35
CA VAL A 276 -10.51 -18.02 3.69
C VAL A 276 -9.46 -17.66 4.72
N SER A 277 -8.25 -18.19 4.55
CA SER A 277 -7.16 -17.99 5.51
C SER A 277 -6.11 -17.06 4.93
N LEU A 278 -5.63 -16.13 5.74
CA LEU A 278 -4.57 -15.21 5.41
C LEU A 278 -3.38 -15.47 6.31
N TYR A 279 -2.21 -15.67 5.71
CA TYR A 279 -0.95 -15.81 6.42
C TYR A 279 -0.14 -14.54 6.29
N ASP A 280 0.28 -14.03 7.45
CA ASP A 280 1.25 -12.95 7.55
C ASP A 280 2.64 -13.54 7.83
N PRO A 281 3.59 -13.44 6.90
CA PRO A 281 4.93 -13.97 7.09
C PRO A 281 5.81 -13.13 8.02
N GLN A 282 5.48 -11.85 8.25
CA GLN A 282 6.24 -10.98 9.17
C GLN A 282 5.93 -11.33 10.61
N GLU A 283 4.65 -11.56 10.91
CA GLU A 283 4.17 -11.91 12.24
C GLU A 283 4.01 -13.43 12.47
N ASN A 284 4.31 -14.24 11.44
CA ASN A 284 4.18 -15.70 11.39
C ASN A 284 2.83 -16.19 11.95
N VAL A 285 1.72 -15.64 11.45
CA VAL A 285 0.38 -15.87 12.00
C VAL A 285 -0.66 -16.08 10.91
N TRP A 286 -1.64 -16.92 11.21
CA TRP A 286 -2.79 -17.18 10.35
C TRP A 286 -4.03 -16.50 10.89
N LEU A 287 -4.71 -15.75 10.03
CA LEU A 287 -5.98 -15.11 10.30
C LEU A 287 -7.09 -15.73 9.47
N ALA A 288 -8.27 -15.92 10.07
CA ALA A 288 -9.48 -16.20 9.33
C ALA A 288 -10.08 -14.89 8.81
N LEU A 289 -10.30 -14.85 7.49
CA LEU A 289 -11.09 -13.82 6.82
C LEU A 289 -12.57 -14.28 6.74
N PRO A 290 -13.50 -13.37 6.40
CA PRO A 290 -14.91 -13.75 6.26
C PRO A 290 -15.09 -14.93 5.28
N PRO A 291 -15.78 -16.01 5.70
CA PRO A 291 -15.81 -17.27 4.95
C PRO A 291 -16.62 -17.16 3.65
N LEU A 292 -16.36 -18.06 2.70
CA LEU A 292 -17.13 -18.16 1.46
C LEU A 292 -18.63 -18.41 1.74
N PRO A 293 -19.54 -18.00 0.85
CA PRO A 293 -20.98 -18.25 1.02
C PRO A 293 -21.36 -19.73 1.17
N ALA A 294 -20.63 -20.64 0.51
CA ALA A 294 -20.80 -22.09 0.60
C ALA A 294 -19.44 -22.79 0.43
N GLY A 295 -19.36 -24.09 0.75
CA GLY A 295 -18.10 -24.85 0.68
C GLY A 295 -17.57 -24.91 -0.75
N ARG A 296 -16.24 -24.90 -0.91
CA ARG A 296 -15.64 -25.05 -2.24
C ARG A 296 -14.34 -25.85 -2.21
N LYS A 297 -14.39 -27.07 -2.75
CA LYS A 297 -13.20 -27.87 -3.06
C LYS A 297 -12.68 -27.48 -4.44
N THR A 298 -11.36 -27.31 -4.58
CA THR A 298 -10.65 -26.98 -5.84
C THR A 298 -11.13 -25.73 -6.60
N PRO A 299 -11.45 -24.61 -5.93
CA PRO A 299 -11.72 -23.39 -6.67
C PRO A 299 -10.51 -22.93 -7.46
N VAL A 300 -10.76 -22.13 -8.50
CA VAL A 300 -9.76 -21.25 -9.07
C VAL A 300 -10.01 -19.85 -8.52
N ALA A 301 -9.00 -19.24 -7.90
CA ALA A 301 -9.15 -17.95 -7.25
C ALA A 301 -7.94 -17.03 -7.49
N GLY A 302 -8.16 -15.73 -7.32
CA GLY A 302 -7.10 -14.74 -7.38
C GLY A 302 -7.54 -13.35 -6.95
N GLY A 303 -6.57 -12.51 -6.64
CA GLY A 303 -6.79 -11.12 -6.21
C GLY A 303 -6.62 -10.12 -7.36
N VAL A 304 -7.47 -9.08 -7.41
CA VAL A 304 -7.33 -7.93 -8.32
C VAL A 304 -7.77 -6.66 -7.59
N ASP A 305 -6.96 -5.60 -7.63
CA ASP A 305 -7.16 -4.41 -6.79
C ASP A 305 -7.39 -4.84 -5.32
N THR A 306 -8.49 -4.42 -4.69
CA THR A 306 -8.90 -4.83 -3.35
C THR A 306 -9.86 -6.02 -3.31
N ARG A 307 -10.02 -6.74 -4.44
CA ARG A 307 -11.06 -7.75 -4.64
C ARG A 307 -10.46 -9.14 -4.74
N ILE A 308 -11.14 -10.10 -4.14
CA ILE A 308 -10.87 -11.54 -4.26
C ILE A 308 -11.94 -12.13 -5.16
N VAL A 309 -11.54 -12.85 -6.20
CA VAL A 309 -12.44 -13.56 -7.12
C VAL A 309 -12.27 -15.06 -6.92
N VAL A 310 -13.37 -15.79 -6.80
CA VAL A 310 -13.39 -17.25 -6.60
C VAL A 310 -14.39 -17.86 -7.59
N ALA A 311 -13.91 -18.73 -8.46
CA ALA A 311 -14.70 -19.41 -9.48
C ALA A 311 -14.54 -20.93 -9.40
N THR A 312 -15.48 -21.64 -10.04
CA THR A 312 -15.43 -23.09 -10.24
C THR A 312 -15.31 -23.87 -8.92
N GLY A 313 -14.90 -25.14 -9.00
CA GLY A 313 -14.81 -26.07 -7.88
C GLY A 313 -16.09 -26.89 -7.69
N ASN A 314 -16.14 -27.65 -6.61
CA ASN A 314 -17.29 -28.50 -6.28
C ASN A 314 -17.69 -28.43 -4.79
N GLU A 315 -18.96 -28.73 -4.55
CA GLU A 315 -19.59 -28.95 -3.23
C GLU A 315 -20.62 -30.06 -3.42
N GLY A 316 -20.18 -31.31 -3.37
CA GLY A 316 -20.99 -32.48 -3.76
C GLY A 316 -21.21 -32.65 -5.28
N ALA A 317 -21.18 -31.55 -6.05
CA ALA A 317 -21.17 -31.54 -7.51
C ALA A 317 -20.40 -30.31 -8.05
N PRO A 318 -19.89 -30.34 -9.30
CA PRO A 318 -19.28 -29.19 -9.96
C PRO A 318 -20.25 -28.00 -10.03
N THR A 319 -19.71 -26.78 -10.00
CA THR A 319 -20.53 -25.55 -10.04
C THR A 319 -20.01 -24.51 -11.02
N THR A 320 -20.91 -23.65 -11.50
CA THR A 320 -20.60 -22.46 -12.29
C THR A 320 -20.48 -21.19 -11.45
N THR A 321 -20.81 -21.24 -10.16
CA THR A 321 -20.92 -20.06 -9.31
C THR A 321 -19.58 -19.33 -9.17
N THR A 322 -19.60 -18.01 -9.38
CA THR A 322 -18.44 -17.13 -9.16
C THR A 322 -18.78 -16.09 -8.10
N TRP A 323 -17.86 -15.89 -7.16
CA TRP A 323 -18.00 -14.91 -6.08
C TRP A 323 -16.90 -13.86 -6.13
N VAL A 324 -17.25 -12.64 -5.73
CA VAL A 324 -16.32 -11.53 -5.51
C VAL A 324 -16.52 -10.95 -4.12
N GLY A 325 -15.44 -10.84 -3.35
CA GLY A 325 -15.39 -10.16 -2.05
C GLY A 325 -14.39 -9.01 -2.10
N ALA A 326 -14.63 -7.92 -1.37
CA ALA A 326 -13.75 -6.75 -1.38
C ALA A 326 -13.33 -6.34 0.04
N LEU A 327 -12.03 -6.49 0.36
CA LEU A 327 -11.48 -6.13 1.66
C LEU A 327 -10.94 -4.69 1.60
N HIS A 328 -11.80 -3.74 1.96
CA HIS A 328 -11.45 -2.32 2.10
C HIS A 328 -10.96 -2.00 3.52
N THR A 329 -10.59 -0.75 3.77
CA THR A 329 -10.45 -0.22 5.13
C THR A 329 -11.82 -0.06 5.81
N THR A 330 -12.42 -1.20 6.13
CA THR A 330 -13.78 -1.33 6.64
C THR A 330 -13.81 -2.14 7.92
N TRP A 331 -14.89 -1.94 8.68
CA TRP A 331 -15.21 -2.71 9.86
C TRP A 331 -15.96 -3.98 9.50
N GLU A 332 -15.70 -5.03 10.25
CA GLU A 332 -16.47 -6.26 10.27
C GLU A 332 -16.92 -6.57 11.70
N LYS A 333 -18.05 -7.27 11.81
CA LYS A 333 -18.57 -7.76 13.09
C LYS A 333 -18.24 -9.24 13.21
N ALA A 334 -17.55 -9.62 14.28
CA ALA A 334 -17.20 -11.00 14.55
C ALA A 334 -18.14 -11.63 15.59
N ALA A 335 -17.92 -12.91 15.88
CA ALA A 335 -18.64 -13.62 16.93
C ALA A 335 -18.51 -12.90 18.27
N ALA A 336 -19.63 -12.76 18.98
CA ALA A 336 -19.67 -12.12 20.28
C ALA A 336 -18.85 -12.93 21.31
N ALA A 337 -18.17 -12.22 22.20
CA ALA A 337 -17.47 -12.81 23.33
C ALA A 337 -18.46 -13.60 24.24
N PRO A 338 -18.04 -14.72 24.83
CA PRO A 338 -18.90 -15.52 25.72
C PRO A 338 -19.41 -14.75 26.94
N THR A 339 -18.63 -13.78 27.40
CA THR A 339 -18.94 -12.91 28.53
C THR A 339 -18.81 -11.46 28.09
N ALA A 340 -19.72 -10.60 28.54
CA ALA A 340 -19.60 -9.16 28.31
C ALA A 340 -18.46 -8.58 29.16
N LEU A 341 -17.57 -7.80 28.55
CA LEU A 341 -16.48 -7.13 29.23
C LEU A 341 -16.65 -5.62 29.14
N GLY A 342 -16.47 -4.91 30.25
CA GLY A 342 -16.19 -3.47 30.32
C GLY A 342 -14.74 -3.26 30.75
N GLU A 343 -14.21 -2.05 30.61
CA GLU A 343 -12.85 -1.67 31.09
C GLU A 343 -11.79 -2.74 30.80
N VAL A 344 -11.73 -3.07 29.52
CA VAL A 344 -11.04 -4.22 28.98
C VAL A 344 -9.53 -4.03 29.10
N ALA A 345 -8.83 -5.12 29.39
CA ALA A 345 -7.39 -5.23 29.26
C ALA A 345 -7.06 -6.52 28.51
N GLY A 346 -5.99 -6.52 27.71
CA GLY A 346 -5.69 -7.68 26.90
C GLY A 346 -4.35 -7.65 26.21
N GLY A 347 -4.12 -8.66 25.37
CA GLY A 347 -2.89 -8.80 24.62
C GLY A 347 -2.89 -10.04 23.73
N ARG A 348 -2.03 -10.03 22.71
CA ARG A 348 -1.84 -11.17 21.82
C ARG A 348 -0.75 -12.09 22.34
N VAL A 349 -1.03 -13.39 22.44
CA VAL A 349 -0.01 -14.42 22.62
C VAL A 349 -0.19 -15.48 21.54
N GLY A 350 0.84 -15.69 20.72
CA GLY A 350 0.79 -16.60 19.58
C GLY A 350 -0.36 -16.25 18.63
N ASN A 351 -1.23 -17.23 18.39
CA ASN A 351 -2.39 -17.11 17.49
C ASN A 351 -3.69 -16.70 18.21
N LYS A 352 -3.60 -16.21 19.45
CA LYS A 352 -4.77 -15.87 20.27
C LYS A 352 -4.69 -14.48 20.85
N LEU A 353 -5.86 -13.84 20.97
CA LEU A 353 -6.04 -12.58 21.71
C LEU A 353 -6.67 -12.89 23.05
N TYR A 354 -6.01 -12.51 24.13
CA TYR A 354 -6.49 -12.70 25.49
C TYR A 354 -7.09 -11.41 26.02
N PHE A 355 -8.25 -11.53 26.66
CA PHE A 355 -8.99 -10.40 27.23
C PHE A 355 -9.48 -10.72 28.65
N VAL A 356 -9.44 -9.70 29.48
CA VAL A 356 -10.06 -9.64 30.81
C VAL A 356 -10.79 -8.31 30.93
N GLY A 357 -11.72 -8.17 31.88
CA GLY A 357 -12.45 -6.93 32.04
C GLY A 357 -13.19 -6.81 33.37
N GLU A 358 -14.07 -5.83 33.46
CA GLU A 358 -14.89 -5.52 34.63
C GLU A 358 -15.90 -6.63 34.95
N GLY A 359 -16.16 -6.82 36.26
CA GLY A 359 -17.31 -7.60 36.76
C GLY A 359 -17.17 -9.13 36.76
N ASP A 360 -16.15 -9.67 36.09
CA ASP A 360 -15.94 -11.11 35.96
C ASP A 360 -14.45 -11.48 36.09
N SER A 361 -14.12 -12.60 36.73
CA SER A 361 -12.75 -13.13 36.78
C SER A 361 -12.30 -13.84 35.50
N ALA A 362 -13.16 -13.90 34.49
CA ALA A 362 -12.95 -14.65 33.26
C ALA A 362 -11.70 -14.20 32.49
N THR A 363 -10.95 -15.20 32.06
CA THR A 363 -9.95 -15.08 31.01
C THR A 363 -10.61 -15.53 29.71
N LEU A 364 -10.78 -14.61 28.76
CA LEU A 364 -11.30 -14.93 27.43
C LEU A 364 -10.15 -15.01 26.44
N ALA A 365 -10.22 -15.95 25.49
CA ALA A 365 -9.28 -16.03 24.39
C ALA A 365 -10.03 -16.13 23.06
N TYR A 366 -9.66 -15.29 22.11
CA TYR A 366 -10.13 -15.30 20.73
C TYR A 366 -9.07 -15.92 19.82
N ASN A 367 -9.44 -16.97 19.10
CA ASN A 367 -8.58 -17.69 18.16
C ASN A 367 -8.61 -16.96 16.81
N LEU A 368 -7.45 -16.46 16.37
CA LEU A 368 -7.33 -15.69 15.14
C LEU A 368 -7.52 -16.54 13.88
N SER A 369 -7.21 -17.83 13.96
CA SER A 369 -7.21 -18.74 12.80
C SER A 369 -8.58 -19.20 12.33
N ASP A 370 -9.58 -19.19 13.21
CA ASP A 370 -10.91 -19.74 12.95
C ASP A 370 -12.03 -18.79 13.42
N ASN A 371 -11.66 -17.62 13.94
CA ASN A 371 -12.57 -16.60 14.44
C ASN A 371 -13.48 -17.07 15.59
N THR A 372 -13.04 -18.02 16.40
CA THR A 372 -13.78 -18.57 17.55
C THR A 372 -13.30 -18.05 18.90
N TRP A 373 -14.17 -18.12 19.90
CA TRP A 373 -13.81 -17.88 21.29
C TRP A 373 -13.65 -19.20 22.05
N ASN A 374 -12.63 -19.27 22.90
CA ASN A 374 -12.63 -20.24 24.00
C ASN A 374 -13.80 -19.93 24.95
N SER A 375 -14.45 -20.96 25.50
CA SER A 375 -15.48 -20.75 26.51
C SER A 375 -14.85 -20.25 27.81
N ALA A 376 -15.55 -19.37 28.54
CA ALA A 376 -15.01 -18.74 29.76
C ALA A 376 -14.65 -19.75 30.88
N ALA A 377 -15.23 -20.95 30.85
CA ALA A 377 -14.94 -22.03 31.79
C ALA A 377 -13.69 -22.85 31.42
N GLN A 378 -13.15 -22.69 30.20
CA GLN A 378 -11.99 -23.45 29.72
C GLN A 378 -10.65 -22.88 30.18
N LEU A 379 -10.60 -21.61 30.61
CA LEU A 379 -9.37 -20.95 31.02
C LEU A 379 -9.41 -20.54 32.48
N SER A 380 -8.24 -20.58 33.10
CA SER A 380 -8.06 -20.22 34.49
C SER A 380 -8.47 -18.76 34.75
N GLN A 381 -9.23 -18.60 35.83
CA GLN A 381 -9.74 -17.31 36.27
C GLN A 381 -8.62 -16.49 36.91
N ARG A 382 -8.66 -15.17 36.75
CA ARG A 382 -7.69 -14.29 37.40
C ARG A 382 -7.84 -14.34 38.93
N PRO A 383 -6.73 -14.38 39.69
CA PRO A 383 -6.77 -14.56 41.14
C PRO A 383 -7.34 -13.35 41.88
N LEU A 384 -7.15 -12.14 41.34
CA LEU A 384 -7.63 -10.90 41.94
C LEU A 384 -8.57 -10.19 40.97
N ALA A 385 -9.87 -10.27 41.26
CA ALA A 385 -10.92 -9.60 40.49
C ALA A 385 -10.80 -8.07 40.58
N GLY A 386 -10.89 -7.39 39.44
CA GLY A 386 -10.70 -5.95 39.33
C GLY A 386 -11.09 -5.41 37.96
N ASN A 387 -10.94 -4.12 37.76
CA ASN A 387 -11.19 -3.46 36.48
C ASN A 387 -10.11 -2.40 36.21
N HIS A 388 -10.13 -1.82 35.00
CA HIS A 388 -9.20 -0.75 34.59
C HIS A 388 -7.71 -1.11 34.73
N HIS A 389 -7.36 -2.36 34.42
CA HIS A 389 -5.96 -2.77 34.38
C HIS A 389 -5.27 -2.17 33.15
N ALA A 390 -4.02 -1.76 33.30
CA ALA A 390 -3.15 -1.63 32.14
C ALA A 390 -2.62 -3.03 31.78
N ALA A 391 -2.28 -3.29 30.51
CA ALA A 391 -1.80 -4.61 30.12
C ALA A 391 -0.74 -4.58 29.02
N GLU A 392 0.23 -5.48 29.13
CA GLU A 392 1.27 -5.71 28.12
C GLU A 392 1.58 -7.21 27.99
N VAL A 393 2.07 -7.62 26.83
CA VAL A 393 2.52 -9.00 26.61
C VAL A 393 4.04 -9.05 26.65
N ILE A 394 4.59 -9.93 27.47
CA ILE A 394 6.03 -10.08 27.68
C ILE A 394 6.34 -11.57 27.66
N ASP A 395 7.28 -11.99 26.79
CA ASP A 395 7.75 -13.37 26.69
C ASP A 395 6.60 -14.41 26.66
N GLY A 396 5.62 -14.16 25.79
CA GLY A 396 4.45 -15.04 25.61
C GLY A 396 3.44 -15.05 26.77
N LYS A 397 3.49 -14.08 27.70
CA LYS A 397 2.58 -14.00 28.85
C LYS A 397 1.86 -12.66 28.89
N LEU A 398 0.61 -12.66 29.35
CA LEU A 398 -0.18 -11.45 29.55
C LEU A 398 0.05 -10.90 30.96
N TYR A 399 0.57 -9.69 31.06
CA TYR A 399 0.76 -8.98 32.32
C TYR A 399 -0.33 -7.93 32.48
N LEU A 400 -0.99 -7.94 33.64
CA LEU A 400 -1.90 -6.89 34.09
C LEU A 400 -1.21 -6.06 35.15
N PHE A 401 -1.25 -4.75 35.00
CA PHE A 401 -0.65 -3.79 35.92
C PHE A 401 -1.72 -2.93 36.59
N GLY A 402 -1.73 -2.93 37.91
CA GLY A 402 -2.60 -2.08 38.71
C GLY A 402 -4.05 -2.48 38.57
N GLY A 403 -4.93 -1.49 38.37
CA GLY A 403 -6.38 -1.66 38.34
C GLY A 403 -7.05 -1.18 39.62
N LEU A 404 -8.35 -1.39 39.73
CA LEU A 404 -9.15 -1.05 40.91
C LEU A 404 -9.73 -2.31 41.56
N GLY A 405 -10.27 -2.16 42.78
CA GLY A 405 -10.78 -3.28 43.56
C GLY A 405 -9.65 -4.17 44.09
N SER A 406 -9.84 -5.50 44.07
CA SER A 406 -8.86 -6.43 44.66
C SER A 406 -7.55 -6.53 43.88
N GLY A 407 -7.55 -6.11 42.61
CA GLY A 407 -6.34 -6.01 41.79
C GLY A 407 -5.52 -4.73 42.00
N ALA A 408 -5.96 -3.79 42.84
CA ALA A 408 -5.31 -2.50 42.99
C ALA A 408 -3.82 -2.62 43.36
N GLY A 409 -2.97 -2.06 42.49
CA GLY A 409 -1.52 -2.08 42.60
C GLY A 409 -0.84 -3.43 42.39
N LYS A 410 -1.57 -4.46 41.97
CA LYS A 410 -1.01 -5.79 41.74
C LYS A 410 -0.49 -5.94 40.32
N VAL A 411 0.49 -6.81 40.16
CA VAL A 411 0.94 -7.30 38.86
C VAL A 411 0.48 -8.75 38.74
N GLN A 412 -0.49 -9.01 37.87
CA GLN A 412 -1.04 -10.35 37.63
C GLN A 412 -0.55 -10.86 36.28
N ILE A 413 0.03 -12.06 36.24
CA ILE A 413 0.72 -12.60 35.06
C ILE A 413 0.04 -13.90 34.66
N TYR A 414 -0.61 -13.89 33.50
CA TYR A 414 -1.19 -15.08 32.91
C TYR A 414 -0.21 -15.72 31.94
N ASN A 415 0.07 -17.00 32.15
CA ASN A 415 0.83 -17.84 31.23
C ASN A 415 -0.14 -18.72 30.43
N PRO A 416 -0.38 -18.41 29.14
CA PRO A 416 -1.27 -19.21 28.32
C PRO A 416 -0.76 -20.61 28.02
N ALA A 417 0.56 -20.84 28.06
CA ALA A 417 1.14 -22.16 27.79
C ALA A 417 0.81 -23.18 28.90
N THR A 418 0.63 -22.70 30.13
CA THR A 418 0.29 -23.55 31.30
C THR A 418 -1.13 -23.31 31.81
N ASP A 419 -1.86 -22.36 31.22
CA ASP A 419 -3.13 -21.84 31.73
C ASP A 419 -3.08 -21.52 33.23
N THR A 420 -2.11 -20.69 33.65
CA THR A 420 -1.97 -20.33 35.07
C THR A 420 -1.74 -18.84 35.27
N TRP A 421 -2.28 -18.32 36.38
CA TRP A 421 -2.00 -16.98 36.86
C TRP A 421 -0.96 -17.01 37.99
N THR A 422 -0.03 -16.06 37.95
CA THR A 422 0.97 -15.81 39.00
C THR A 422 1.03 -14.31 39.33
N LEU A 423 1.74 -13.95 40.39
CA LEU A 423 1.90 -12.55 40.81
C LEU A 423 3.35 -12.09 40.60
N GLY A 424 3.50 -10.87 40.10
CA GLY A 424 4.77 -10.13 40.08
C GLY A 424 4.89 -9.17 41.26
N THR A 425 5.96 -8.38 41.28
CA THR A 425 6.18 -7.35 42.29
C THR A 425 5.16 -6.22 42.14
N ASP A 426 4.49 -5.87 43.25
CA ASP A 426 3.47 -4.83 43.30
C ASP A 426 3.95 -3.48 42.76
N MET A 427 3.03 -2.74 42.13
CA MET A 427 3.27 -1.40 41.63
C MET A 427 3.59 -0.40 42.77
N PRO A 428 4.52 0.55 42.57
CA PRO A 428 4.96 1.49 43.60
C PRO A 428 3.95 2.60 43.96
N PHE A 429 2.79 2.64 43.29
CA PHE A 429 1.77 3.66 43.51
C PHE A 429 0.32 3.20 43.34
N ALA A 430 0.10 1.89 43.14
CA ALA A 430 -1.22 1.27 43.12
C ALA A 430 -2.31 1.98 42.30
N ALA A 431 -2.03 2.33 41.03
CA ALA A 431 -2.99 3.05 40.19
C ALA A 431 -3.85 2.13 39.30
N GLY A 432 -5.14 2.44 39.21
CA GLY A 432 -6.04 1.96 38.16
C GLY A 432 -6.11 2.92 36.96
N SER A 433 -6.57 2.44 35.81
CA SER A 433 -6.77 3.24 34.59
C SER A 433 -5.51 3.99 34.12
N SER A 434 -4.35 3.35 34.32
CA SER A 434 -3.03 3.89 33.97
C SER A 434 -2.77 3.70 32.48
N ALA A 435 -1.97 4.60 31.90
CA ALA A 435 -1.37 4.39 30.58
C ALA A 435 -0.19 3.42 30.69
N SER A 436 -0.06 2.50 29.74
CA SER A 436 1.11 1.60 29.65
C SER A 436 1.63 1.42 28.23
N SER A 437 2.91 1.07 28.11
CA SER A 437 3.52 0.51 26.90
C SER A 437 4.76 -0.31 27.22
N LEU A 438 4.97 -1.40 26.47
CA LEU A 438 6.23 -2.16 26.46
C LEU A 438 7.22 -1.50 25.49
N ILE A 439 8.35 -1.02 26.00
CA ILE A 439 9.40 -0.36 25.21
C ILE A 439 10.74 -1.00 25.56
N ASN A 440 11.44 -1.55 24.56
CA ASN A 440 12.74 -2.21 24.73
C ASN A 440 12.75 -3.28 25.86
N GLY A 441 11.67 -4.06 25.97
CA GLY A 441 11.54 -5.13 26.97
C GLY A 441 11.19 -4.67 28.38
N GLN A 442 10.93 -3.37 28.60
CA GLN A 442 10.52 -2.81 29.90
C GLN A 442 9.12 -2.18 29.77
N VAL A 443 8.28 -2.33 30.79
CA VAL A 443 6.93 -1.74 30.77
C VAL A 443 6.94 -0.39 31.46
N TYR A 444 6.51 0.65 30.78
CA TYR A 444 6.35 1.99 31.32
C TYR A 444 4.90 2.18 31.72
N VAL A 445 4.64 2.59 32.95
CA VAL A 445 3.29 2.87 33.45
C VAL A 445 3.21 4.30 33.96
N ALA A 446 2.23 5.05 33.45
CA ALA A 446 2.09 6.49 33.69
C ALA A 446 0.64 6.87 34.07
N GLY A 447 0.52 7.71 35.09
CA GLY A 447 -0.76 8.28 35.51
C GLY A 447 -1.69 7.25 36.16
N GLY A 448 -2.99 7.46 36.04
CA GLY A 448 -4.05 6.63 36.62
C GLY A 448 -4.71 7.24 37.87
N ILE A 449 -5.42 6.39 38.61
CA ILE A 449 -6.22 6.75 39.79
C ILE A 449 -5.72 5.98 41.01
N ILE A 450 -5.49 6.70 42.10
CA ILE A 450 -5.16 6.17 43.43
C ILE A 450 -6.27 6.60 44.39
N GLY A 451 -7.12 5.65 44.80
CA GLY A 451 -8.34 5.98 45.53
C GLY A 451 -9.23 6.91 44.68
N ASN A 452 -9.54 8.11 45.17
CA ASN A 452 -10.34 9.09 44.41
C ASN A 452 -9.47 10.18 43.71
N GLN A 453 -8.15 9.99 43.64
CA GLN A 453 -7.21 11.01 43.19
C GLN A 453 -6.50 10.60 41.90
N THR A 454 -6.46 11.52 40.94
CA THR A 454 -5.66 11.35 39.72
C THR A 454 -4.19 11.58 40.04
N THR A 455 -3.32 10.70 39.55
CA THR A 455 -1.87 10.80 39.76
C THR A 455 -1.14 11.19 38.48
N ASN A 456 0.05 11.78 38.63
CA ASN A 456 1.02 12.02 37.56
C ASN A 456 2.28 11.17 37.71
N ARG A 457 2.28 10.20 38.63
CA ARG A 457 3.44 9.33 38.89
C ARG A 457 3.70 8.41 37.70
N VAL A 458 4.98 8.10 37.48
CA VAL A 458 5.47 7.26 36.40
C VAL A 458 6.50 6.30 36.96
N ALA A 459 6.44 5.03 36.56
CA ALA A 459 7.46 4.05 36.88
C ALA A 459 7.63 3.07 35.72
N LYS A 460 8.82 2.50 35.59
CA LYS A 460 9.05 1.36 34.70
C LYS A 460 9.22 0.07 35.48
N TYR A 461 8.71 -1.02 34.92
CA TYR A 461 8.85 -2.38 35.39
C TYR A 461 9.82 -3.15 34.50
N ASP A 462 10.82 -3.75 35.13
CA ASP A 462 11.70 -4.70 34.48
C ASP A 462 11.21 -6.13 34.77
N PRO A 463 10.70 -6.87 33.77
CA PRO A 463 10.19 -8.22 33.96
C PRO A 463 11.30 -9.24 34.30
N ARG A 464 12.56 -8.97 33.93
CA ARG A 464 13.68 -9.90 34.17
C ARG A 464 14.10 -9.90 35.64
N SER A 465 14.20 -8.72 36.23
CA SER A 465 14.52 -8.56 37.66
C SER A 465 13.27 -8.49 38.55
N ASN A 466 12.07 -8.49 37.95
CA ASN A 466 10.79 -8.35 38.63
C ASN A 466 10.79 -7.14 39.59
N SER A 467 11.20 -5.97 39.09
CA SER A 467 11.44 -4.78 39.92
C SER A 467 11.00 -3.48 39.26
N TRP A 468 10.66 -2.49 40.07
CA TRP A 468 10.21 -1.18 39.61
C TRP A 468 11.26 -0.09 39.80
N THR A 469 11.33 0.84 38.85
CA THR A 469 12.14 2.06 38.94
C THR A 469 11.25 3.29 38.72
N PRO A 470 11.18 4.25 39.67
CA PRO A 470 10.48 5.52 39.46
C PRO A 470 11.11 6.36 38.35
N LEU A 471 10.28 7.11 37.62
CA LEU A 471 10.69 7.96 36.50
C LEU A 471 10.18 9.40 36.66
N ALA A 472 10.56 10.29 35.74
CA ALA A 472 10.08 11.67 35.73
C ALA A 472 8.54 11.72 35.67
N PRO A 473 7.88 12.52 36.52
CA PRO A 473 6.42 12.58 36.57
C PRO A 473 5.84 13.23 35.30
N MET A 474 4.60 12.89 34.97
CA MET A 474 3.88 13.50 33.85
C MET A 474 3.69 15.01 34.07
N PRO A 475 3.74 15.83 33.01
CA PRO A 475 3.44 17.27 33.10
C PRO A 475 2.00 17.55 33.57
N GLN A 476 1.05 16.66 33.25
CA GLN A 476 -0.33 16.71 33.74
C GLN A 476 -0.82 15.29 34.03
N GLY A 477 -1.13 15.02 35.30
CA GLY A 477 -1.72 13.75 35.72
C GLY A 477 -3.09 13.51 35.10
N ARG A 478 -3.34 12.27 34.67
CA ARG A 478 -4.56 11.86 33.96
C ARG A 478 -4.85 10.39 34.19
N ASN A 479 -6.09 10.00 33.97
CA ASN A 479 -6.54 8.62 33.99
C ASN A 479 -7.46 8.33 32.78
N HIS A 480 -7.71 7.04 32.49
CA HIS A 480 -8.52 6.61 31.34
C HIS A 480 -8.08 7.25 30.00
N ALA A 481 -6.78 7.51 29.87
CA ALA A 481 -6.16 8.04 28.66
C ALA A 481 -5.88 6.92 27.68
N ALA A 482 -5.85 7.24 26.39
CA ALA A 482 -5.34 6.34 25.37
C ALA A 482 -3.81 6.37 25.41
N SER A 483 -3.15 5.21 25.39
CA SER A 483 -1.69 5.17 25.28
C SER A 483 -1.18 4.09 24.36
N SER A 484 -0.01 4.34 23.76
CA SER A 484 0.72 3.36 22.94
C SER A 484 2.16 3.82 22.73
N THR A 485 2.94 3.03 22.00
CA THR A 485 4.34 3.34 21.66
C THR A 485 4.60 3.21 20.17
N ASP A 486 5.50 4.05 19.65
CA ASP A 486 6.10 3.91 18.32
C ASP A 486 7.29 2.92 18.30
N GLY A 487 7.55 2.27 19.44
CA GLY A 487 8.70 1.41 19.69
C GLY A 487 9.84 2.09 20.47
N SER A 488 9.83 3.43 20.57
CA SER A 488 10.87 4.20 21.26
C SER A 488 10.31 5.10 22.37
N ASN A 489 9.18 5.76 22.14
CA ASN A 489 8.56 6.71 23.05
C ASN A 489 7.19 6.22 23.52
N LEU A 490 6.74 6.68 24.70
CA LEU A 490 5.38 6.46 25.19
C LEU A 490 4.51 7.68 24.86
N TYR A 491 3.43 7.46 24.12
CA TYR A 491 2.45 8.50 23.77
C TYR A 491 1.20 8.32 24.64
N VAL A 492 0.71 9.42 25.22
CA VAL A 492 -0.48 9.46 26.05
C VAL A 492 -1.44 10.53 25.55
N PHE A 493 -2.62 10.11 25.08
CA PHE A 493 -3.64 10.91 24.42
C PHE A 493 -4.87 11.09 25.30
N GLY A 494 -5.31 12.34 25.46
CA GLY A 494 -6.56 12.67 26.16
C GLY A 494 -6.61 12.13 27.59
N GLY A 495 -7.72 11.50 27.98
CA GLY A 495 -7.97 11.04 29.35
C GLY A 495 -8.73 12.08 30.16
N ARG A 496 -8.84 11.90 31.48
CA ARG A 496 -9.56 12.84 32.37
C ARG A 496 -8.78 13.18 33.65
N GLY A 497 -9.13 14.31 34.26
CA GLY A 497 -8.45 14.91 35.41
C GLY A 497 -9.10 14.65 36.77
N ALA A 498 -8.71 15.45 37.76
CA ALA A 498 -9.17 15.35 39.15
C ALA A 498 -10.70 15.54 39.29
N GLY A 499 -11.33 14.73 40.15
CA GLY A 499 -12.78 14.67 40.35
C GLY A 499 -13.46 13.41 39.81
N SER A 500 -12.73 12.57 39.08
CA SER A 500 -13.27 11.37 38.40
C SER A 500 -13.01 10.04 39.11
N GLY A 501 -12.56 10.00 40.38
CA GLY A 501 -11.96 8.82 41.00
C GLY A 501 -12.94 7.70 41.37
N ASP A 502 -13.47 7.11 40.29
CA ASP A 502 -14.04 5.79 40.04
C ASP A 502 -15.35 5.32 40.68
N ASN A 503 -16.18 6.24 41.19
CA ASN A 503 -17.65 6.06 41.24
C ASN A 503 -18.31 6.07 39.83
N ASN A 504 -17.56 5.71 38.79
CA ASN A 504 -17.94 5.80 37.39
C ASN A 504 -18.39 7.19 36.92
N SER A 505 -17.80 8.23 37.52
CA SER A 505 -18.10 9.62 37.18
C SER A 505 -17.44 9.97 35.85
N VAL A 506 -18.26 10.06 34.82
CA VAL A 506 -17.89 10.54 33.50
C VAL A 506 -17.50 12.02 33.63
N ALA A 507 -16.31 12.40 33.18
CA ALA A 507 -15.84 13.79 33.18
C ALA A 507 -15.52 14.22 31.75
N ASN A 508 -15.61 15.52 31.46
CA ASN A 508 -15.11 16.04 30.20
C ASN A 508 -13.60 15.80 30.14
N GLY A 509 -13.16 15.02 29.15
CA GLY A 509 -11.76 14.64 29.01
C GLY A 509 -10.87 15.77 28.54
N PHE A 510 -9.57 15.48 28.44
CA PHE A 510 -8.55 16.34 27.86
C PHE A 510 -8.44 16.10 26.35
N ASP A 511 -7.96 17.12 25.64
CA ASP A 511 -7.50 17.08 24.25
C ASP A 511 -5.97 16.97 24.16
N THR A 512 -5.26 16.90 25.29
CA THR A 512 -3.80 17.05 25.29
C THR A 512 -3.07 15.75 24.92
N LEU A 513 -1.92 15.91 24.26
CA LEU A 513 -0.95 14.86 23.99
C LEU A 513 0.29 15.05 24.89
N GLN A 514 0.74 13.98 25.53
CA GLN A 514 2.00 13.91 26.27
C GLN A 514 2.87 12.76 25.76
N ILE A 515 4.14 13.06 25.46
CA ILE A 515 5.09 12.10 24.92
C ILE A 515 6.24 11.99 25.92
N TYR A 516 6.54 10.77 26.36
CA TYR A 516 7.67 10.47 27.21
C TYR A 516 8.78 9.81 26.39
N ASP A 517 9.99 10.33 26.53
CA ASP A 517 11.21 9.76 25.98
C ASP A 517 11.97 8.99 27.09
N PRO A 518 12.00 7.65 27.03
CA PRO A 518 12.73 6.82 27.97
C PRO A 518 14.25 7.02 27.98
N ALA A 519 14.84 7.47 26.86
CA ALA A 519 16.29 7.63 26.74
C ALA A 519 16.78 8.84 27.54
N SER A 520 16.03 9.95 27.51
CA SER A 520 16.33 11.16 28.28
C SER A 520 15.61 11.25 29.62
N ASN A 521 14.61 10.39 29.87
CA ASN A 521 13.70 10.47 31.01
C ASN A 521 13.01 11.85 31.09
N THR A 522 12.52 12.35 29.95
CA THR A 522 11.84 13.65 29.85
C THR A 522 10.48 13.54 29.15
N TRP A 523 9.64 14.57 29.36
CA TRP A 523 8.33 14.67 28.76
C TRP A 523 8.24 15.88 27.84
N GLN A 524 7.51 15.74 26.74
CA GLN A 524 6.98 16.82 25.92
C GLN A 524 5.46 16.85 26.05
N SER A 525 4.85 18.03 26.10
CA SER A 525 3.39 18.14 26.16
C SER A 525 2.85 19.19 25.21
N SER A 526 1.68 18.94 24.62
CA SER A 526 0.90 19.95 23.89
C SER A 526 0.36 21.06 24.82
N LEU A 527 0.49 20.92 26.14
CA LEU A 527 0.17 21.95 27.13
C LEU A 527 1.24 23.05 27.21
N ASP A 528 2.47 22.75 26.81
CA ASP A 528 3.55 23.72 26.91
C ASP A 528 3.30 24.84 25.91
N THR A 529 3.38 26.10 26.34
CA THR A 529 3.07 27.26 25.48
C THR A 529 3.99 27.37 24.25
N SER A 530 5.16 26.75 24.30
CA SER A 530 6.12 26.65 23.18
C SER A 530 5.98 25.36 22.37
N SER A 531 5.03 24.48 22.72
CA SER A 531 4.84 23.20 22.06
C SER A 531 4.27 23.37 20.66
N THR A 532 4.75 22.54 19.74
CA THR A 532 4.16 22.41 18.40
C THR A 532 3.27 21.19 18.29
N LEU A 533 3.14 20.37 19.34
CA LEU A 533 2.37 19.12 19.30
C LEU A 533 0.88 19.39 19.06
N ALA A 534 0.30 18.72 18.07
CA ALA A 534 -1.11 18.85 17.75
C ALA A 534 -1.96 18.16 18.82
N VAL A 535 -2.97 18.87 19.31
CA VAL A 535 -3.93 18.35 20.29
C VAL A 535 -4.90 17.34 19.65
N LEU A 536 -5.35 16.37 20.43
CA LEU A 536 -6.42 15.44 20.09
C LEU A 536 -7.68 16.22 19.67
N PRO A 537 -8.20 16.05 18.45
CA PRO A 537 -9.27 16.90 17.92
C PRO A 537 -10.59 16.90 18.72
N GLN A 538 -10.83 15.84 19.49
CA GLN A 538 -12.02 15.72 20.34
C GLN A 538 -11.60 15.30 21.75
N ALA A 539 -11.69 16.24 22.69
CA ALA A 539 -11.38 16.01 24.09
C ALA A 539 -12.27 14.91 24.69
N ARG A 540 -11.67 13.83 25.21
CA ARG A 540 -12.40 12.68 25.77
C ARG A 540 -11.54 11.80 26.67
N GLY A 541 -12.20 11.05 27.54
CA GLY A 541 -11.61 9.99 28.37
C GLY A 541 -12.27 8.64 28.10
N GLY A 542 -11.89 7.61 28.84
CA GLY A 542 -12.47 6.27 28.72
C GLY A 542 -12.07 5.52 27.44
N MET A 543 -10.95 5.88 26.81
CA MET A 543 -10.54 5.27 25.54
C MET A 543 -9.78 3.95 25.71
N GLY A 544 -9.16 3.72 26.88
CA GLY A 544 -8.34 2.54 27.16
C GLY A 544 -7.02 2.54 26.39
N LYS A 545 -6.73 1.54 25.54
CA LYS A 545 -5.44 1.48 24.77
C LYS A 545 -5.55 2.17 23.41
N ALA A 546 -4.46 2.79 22.95
CA ALA A 546 -4.31 3.20 21.55
C ALA A 546 -3.46 2.17 20.79
N VAL A 547 -3.67 2.09 19.47
CA VAL A 547 -2.91 1.18 18.59
C VAL A 547 -1.92 1.96 17.76
N TYR A 548 -0.66 1.52 17.69
CA TYR A 548 0.29 2.00 16.70
C TYR A 548 0.40 0.99 15.55
N HIS A 549 0.12 1.43 14.33
CA HIS A 549 0.16 0.60 13.14
C HIS A 549 0.53 1.46 11.92
N ASP A 550 1.40 0.95 11.05
CA ASP A 550 1.86 1.62 9.82
C ASP A 550 2.30 3.08 10.00
N GLY A 551 2.97 3.35 11.13
CA GLY A 551 3.50 4.68 11.43
C GLY A 551 2.48 5.65 12.02
N GLU A 552 1.27 5.21 12.37
CA GLU A 552 0.20 6.06 12.91
C GLU A 552 -0.43 5.47 14.17
N PHE A 553 -0.94 6.34 15.04
CA PHE A 553 -1.68 5.98 16.25
C PHE A 553 -3.19 6.07 16.03
N TYR A 554 -3.93 5.02 16.36
CA TYR A 554 -5.39 4.95 16.30
C TYR A 554 -5.98 5.11 17.70
N ILE A 555 -6.75 6.17 17.91
CA ILE A 555 -7.42 6.50 19.16
C ILE A 555 -8.92 6.29 18.96
N ILE A 556 -9.46 5.24 19.56
CA ILE A 556 -10.80 4.71 19.26
C ILE A 556 -11.72 4.95 20.46
N GLY A 557 -12.97 5.33 20.18
CA GLY A 557 -14.05 5.38 21.16
C GLY A 557 -13.84 6.42 22.26
N GLY A 558 -14.37 6.12 23.44
CA GLY A 558 -14.33 6.97 24.63
C GLY A 558 -15.72 7.44 25.09
N GLU A 559 -15.76 8.20 26.18
CA GLU A 559 -17.00 8.69 26.79
C GLU A 559 -16.93 10.18 27.17
N THR A 560 -18.11 10.77 27.38
CA THR A 560 -18.28 12.16 27.81
C THR A 560 -19.65 12.38 28.46
N LEU A 561 -19.79 13.46 29.26
CA LEU A 561 -21.09 13.94 29.73
C LEU A 561 -21.72 14.97 28.79
N THR A 562 -20.93 15.86 28.21
CA THR A 562 -21.44 17.03 27.45
C THR A 562 -20.71 17.26 26.13
N GLY A 563 -19.83 16.34 25.71
CA GLY A 563 -19.02 16.51 24.51
C GLY A 563 -19.85 16.40 23.23
N ALA A 564 -19.61 17.34 22.30
CA ALA A 564 -20.24 17.32 20.99
C ALA A 564 -19.83 16.08 20.19
N GLY A 565 -20.78 15.46 19.48
CA GLY A 565 -20.53 14.29 18.65
C GLY A 565 -20.58 12.94 19.37
N ALA A 566 -20.89 12.91 20.68
CA ALA A 566 -21.21 11.67 21.37
C ALA A 566 -22.64 11.20 21.05
N THR A 567 -22.90 9.91 21.23
CA THR A 567 -24.25 9.35 21.15
C THR A 567 -25.13 9.84 22.30
N ALA A 568 -26.44 9.59 22.22
CA ALA A 568 -27.37 9.87 23.33
C ALA A 568 -27.01 9.14 24.63
N GLU A 569 -26.22 8.07 24.54
CA GLU A 569 -25.73 7.28 25.67
C GLU A 569 -24.37 7.78 26.20
N GLY A 570 -23.83 8.89 25.67
CA GLY A 570 -22.61 9.54 26.18
C GLY A 570 -21.29 8.89 25.74
N VAL A 571 -21.30 8.03 24.72
CA VAL A 571 -20.10 7.35 24.19
C VAL A 571 -19.80 7.77 22.75
N TYR A 572 -18.57 7.56 22.29
CA TYR A 572 -18.14 7.89 20.93
C TYR A 572 -17.94 6.64 20.06
N ASP A 573 -18.34 6.74 18.78
CA ASP A 573 -17.92 5.88 17.67
C ASP A 573 -16.65 6.41 16.98
N ARG A 574 -16.09 7.51 17.49
CA ARG A 574 -15.03 8.25 16.82
C ARG A 574 -13.70 7.49 16.81
N VAL A 575 -12.98 7.59 15.68
CA VAL A 575 -11.59 7.15 15.52
C VAL A 575 -10.76 8.34 15.08
N ASP A 576 -9.86 8.83 15.92
CA ASP A 576 -8.87 9.85 15.54
C ASP A 576 -7.53 9.16 15.30
N ILE A 577 -6.87 9.50 14.20
CA ILE A 577 -5.60 8.90 13.80
C ILE A 577 -4.52 9.98 13.80
N TYR A 578 -3.47 9.76 14.58
CA TYR A 578 -2.35 10.68 14.75
C TYR A 578 -1.09 10.13 14.08
N ASN A 579 -0.48 10.94 13.24
CA ASN A 579 0.81 10.62 12.64
C ASN A 579 1.93 11.35 13.43
N PRO A 580 2.79 10.64 14.17
CA PRO A 580 3.85 11.24 14.97
C PRO A 580 4.97 11.87 14.12
N GLN A 581 5.12 11.50 12.84
CA GLN A 581 6.13 12.07 11.95
C GLN A 581 5.70 13.43 11.39
N THR A 582 4.43 13.56 11.02
CA THR A 582 3.89 14.82 10.48
C THR A 582 3.26 15.69 11.55
N ASN A 583 2.99 15.13 12.73
CA ASN A 583 2.27 15.78 13.82
C ASN A 583 0.87 16.27 13.39
N LEU A 584 0.20 15.49 12.55
CA LEU A 584 -1.14 15.77 12.05
C LEU A 584 -2.14 14.70 12.48
N TRP A 585 -3.39 15.15 12.63
CA TRP A 585 -4.54 14.29 12.90
C TRP A 585 -5.41 14.14 11.66
N ARG A 586 -5.97 12.95 11.47
CA ARG A 586 -7.04 12.68 10.50
C ARG A 586 -8.17 11.89 11.16
N LEU A 587 -9.38 12.07 10.67
CA LEU A 587 -10.53 11.28 11.11
C LEU A 587 -10.52 9.92 10.40
N GLY A 588 -10.64 8.83 11.15
CA GLY A 588 -10.76 7.47 10.64
C GLY A 588 -12.21 7.04 10.42
N THR A 589 -12.40 5.82 9.93
CA THR A 589 -13.73 5.20 9.79
C THR A 589 -14.35 5.00 11.17
N PRO A 590 -15.56 5.56 11.46
CA PRO A 590 -16.19 5.41 12.75
C PRO A 590 -16.41 3.94 13.14
N LEU A 591 -16.17 3.64 14.42
CA LEU A 591 -16.45 2.37 15.08
C LEU A 591 -17.95 2.05 14.98
N PRO A 592 -18.37 0.89 14.45
CA PRO A 592 -19.79 0.62 14.18
C PRO A 592 -20.69 0.73 15.40
N THR A 593 -20.18 0.36 16.58
CA THR A 593 -20.87 0.55 17.85
C THR A 593 -20.08 1.48 18.76
N ALA A 594 -20.55 2.71 18.99
CA ALA A 594 -19.94 3.64 19.93
C ALA A 594 -19.74 3.01 21.32
N ARG A 595 -18.54 3.11 21.89
CA ARG A 595 -18.22 2.55 23.21
C ARG A 595 -16.93 3.09 23.83
N HIS A 596 -16.78 2.85 25.13
CA HIS A 596 -15.63 3.24 25.94
C HIS A 596 -15.06 2.00 26.69
N GLY A 597 -13.98 2.18 27.45
CA GLY A 597 -13.35 1.14 28.25
C GLY A 597 -12.82 -0.01 27.39
N ILE A 598 -12.29 0.30 26.20
CA ILE A 598 -11.85 -0.68 25.20
C ILE A 598 -10.33 -0.89 25.18
N PHE A 599 -9.91 -2.03 24.65
CA PHE A 599 -8.49 -2.36 24.52
C PHE A 599 -8.19 -2.87 23.10
N PRO A 600 -8.09 -1.98 22.11
CA PRO A 600 -7.81 -2.38 20.74
C PRO A 600 -6.43 -3.05 20.61
N LEU A 601 -6.35 -4.12 19.82
CA LEU A 601 -5.12 -4.84 19.52
C LEU A 601 -4.88 -4.89 18.00
N ALA A 602 -3.69 -4.50 17.53
CA ALA A 602 -3.31 -4.63 16.12
C ALA A 602 -2.51 -5.91 15.85
N ILE A 603 -2.90 -6.63 14.81
CA ILE A 603 -2.29 -7.89 14.35
C ILE A 603 -2.42 -7.92 12.83
N ALA A 604 -1.30 -8.06 12.11
CA ALA A 604 -1.27 -8.30 10.66
C ALA A 604 -2.24 -7.40 9.87
N GLY A 605 -2.16 -6.08 10.10
CA GLY A 605 -2.97 -5.08 9.40
C GLY A 605 -4.43 -4.97 9.85
N ARG A 606 -4.81 -5.59 10.97
CA ARG A 606 -6.18 -5.57 11.51
C ARG A 606 -6.19 -5.13 12.96
N ILE A 607 -7.21 -4.39 13.36
CA ILE A 607 -7.41 -3.88 14.73
C ILE A 607 -8.65 -4.53 15.33
N TYR A 608 -8.48 -5.30 16.40
CA TYR A 608 -9.54 -6.03 17.10
C TYR A 608 -10.01 -5.25 18.31
N VAL A 609 -11.32 -4.97 18.41
CA VAL A 609 -11.92 -4.22 19.52
C VAL A 609 -12.99 -5.08 20.21
N ALA A 610 -12.57 -5.81 21.24
CA ALA A 610 -13.44 -6.66 22.05
C ALA A 610 -14.00 -5.92 23.26
N GLY A 611 -15.26 -6.19 23.61
CA GLY A 611 -15.95 -5.64 24.76
C GLY A 611 -16.08 -4.11 24.72
N GLY A 612 -16.12 -3.51 25.92
CA GLY A 612 -16.33 -2.08 26.14
C GLY A 612 -17.78 -1.73 26.44
N GLY A 613 -17.97 -0.60 27.12
CA GLY A 613 -19.27 -0.10 27.55
C GLY A 613 -19.96 0.75 26.49
N ILE A 614 -21.19 0.37 26.12
CA ILE A 614 -22.02 1.07 25.11
C ILE A 614 -22.80 2.27 25.68
N ARG A 615 -22.68 2.53 26.98
CA ARG A 615 -23.21 3.71 27.68
C ARG A 615 -22.11 4.28 28.55
N ALA A 616 -22.05 5.60 28.67
CA ALA A 616 -21.09 6.25 29.54
C ALA A 616 -21.32 5.81 30.99
N GLY A 617 -20.23 5.64 31.74
CA GLY A 617 -20.28 5.04 33.06
C GLY A 617 -20.34 3.51 33.02
N GLY A 618 -20.99 2.90 34.00
CA GLY A 618 -20.91 1.45 34.24
C GLY A 618 -21.67 0.64 33.21
N SER A 619 -20.98 0.20 32.16
CA SER A 619 -21.55 -0.67 31.15
C SER A 619 -20.50 -1.57 30.48
N SER A 620 -20.98 -2.67 29.92
CA SER A 620 -20.17 -3.69 29.26
C SER A 620 -20.89 -4.22 28.03
N SER A 621 -20.16 -4.88 27.13
CA SER A 621 -20.74 -5.58 25.99
C SER A 621 -19.94 -6.83 25.65
N SER A 622 -20.54 -7.74 24.89
CA SER A 622 -19.87 -8.91 24.33
C SER A 622 -19.41 -8.68 22.88
N LEU A 623 -19.35 -7.42 22.43
CA LEU A 623 -19.06 -7.12 21.03
C LEU A 623 -17.60 -7.43 20.67
N LEU A 624 -17.38 -7.91 19.45
CA LEU A 624 -16.08 -7.90 18.80
C LEU A 624 -16.26 -7.28 17.41
N GLU A 625 -15.59 -6.17 17.18
CA GLU A 625 -15.54 -5.51 15.88
C GLU A 625 -14.09 -5.38 15.45
N ILE A 626 -13.82 -5.70 14.18
CA ILE A 626 -12.46 -5.77 13.64
C ILE A 626 -12.38 -4.75 12.51
N TYR A 627 -11.36 -3.89 12.56
CA TYR A 627 -11.08 -2.93 11.51
C TYR A 627 -9.93 -3.44 10.65
N ASN A 628 -10.12 -3.45 9.34
CA ASN A 628 -9.03 -3.67 8.40
C ASN A 628 -8.27 -2.36 8.23
N ALA A 629 -7.09 -2.23 8.84
CA ALA A 629 -6.33 -0.98 8.84
C ALA A 629 -5.54 -0.74 7.55
N GLY A 630 -5.35 -1.79 6.73
CA GLY A 630 -4.88 -1.71 5.35
C GLY A 630 -5.84 -2.43 4.40
N ALA A 631 -6.01 -1.88 3.19
CA ALA A 631 -6.70 -2.62 2.13
C ALA A 631 -5.80 -3.77 1.66
N LEU A 632 -6.34 -4.98 1.50
CA LEU A 632 -5.61 -6.05 0.83
C LEU A 632 -5.64 -5.77 -0.67
N VAL A 633 -4.57 -5.19 -1.19
CA VAL A 633 -4.36 -4.92 -2.62
C VAL A 633 -3.57 -6.07 -3.24
N ALA A 634 -4.01 -6.56 -4.40
CA ALA A 634 -3.25 -7.48 -5.22
C ALA A 634 -1.92 -6.84 -5.66
N PRO A 635 -0.80 -7.56 -5.63
CA PRO A 635 0.43 -7.06 -6.21
C PRO A 635 0.18 -6.78 -7.71
N PRO A 636 0.78 -5.72 -8.29
CA PRO A 636 0.83 -5.60 -9.74
C PRO A 636 1.51 -6.87 -10.29
N ASP A 637 0.91 -7.52 -11.28
CA ASP A 637 1.32 -8.85 -11.77
C ASP A 637 2.85 -8.96 -11.90
N ASN A 638 3.43 -9.90 -11.15
CA ASN A 638 4.84 -9.87 -10.75
C ASN A 638 5.83 -10.01 -11.92
N ASP A 639 6.73 -9.02 -12.08
CA ASP A 639 8.13 -9.27 -12.41
C ASP A 639 9.05 -8.59 -11.39
N VAL A 640 9.84 -9.41 -10.69
CA VAL A 640 10.88 -8.99 -9.74
C VAL A 640 12.13 -8.64 -10.54
N THR A 641 12.42 -7.36 -10.67
CA THR A 641 13.78 -6.86 -10.93
C THR A 641 14.14 -5.79 -9.90
N GLN A 642 14.34 -6.21 -8.65
CA GLN A 642 15.12 -5.43 -7.70
C GLN A 642 16.49 -6.10 -7.57
N PRO A 643 17.58 -5.49 -8.08
CA PRO A 643 18.92 -5.83 -7.65
C PRO A 643 19.04 -5.48 -6.16
N VAL A 644 19.33 -6.47 -5.33
CA VAL A 644 19.62 -6.23 -3.91
C VAL A 644 20.97 -5.52 -3.82
N ALA A 645 20.96 -4.25 -3.41
CA ALA A 645 22.15 -3.57 -2.94
C ALA A 645 22.58 -4.22 -1.60
N PRO A 646 23.86 -4.59 -1.41
CA PRO A 646 24.32 -5.08 -0.12
C PRO A 646 24.38 -3.92 0.88
N GLY A 647 23.62 -4.01 1.97
CA GLY A 647 23.84 -3.19 3.16
C GLY A 647 22.76 -2.17 3.50
N THR A 648 21.67 -2.63 4.13
CA THR A 648 21.15 -2.09 5.39
C THR A 648 20.09 -3.06 5.91
N GLU A 649 20.54 -4.06 6.67
CA GLU A 649 19.65 -4.75 7.60
C GLU A 649 19.05 -3.69 8.52
N ARG A 650 17.75 -3.40 8.38
CA ARG A 650 17.00 -2.93 9.54
C ARG A 650 16.98 -4.11 10.49
N LEU A 651 17.82 -4.03 11.52
CA LEU A 651 17.81 -4.94 12.66
C LEU A 651 16.45 -4.82 13.39
N TYR A 652 15.42 -5.49 12.86
CA TYR A 652 14.26 -5.86 13.65
C TYR A 652 14.61 -7.18 14.30
N LEU A 653 14.91 -7.15 15.59
CA LEU A 653 15.17 -8.33 16.40
C LEU A 653 13.92 -9.22 16.42
N PRO A 654 13.93 -10.45 15.85
CA PRO A 654 12.97 -11.45 16.25
C PRO A 654 13.35 -11.92 17.66
N PHE A 655 12.43 -11.79 18.61
CA PHE A 655 12.53 -12.53 19.88
C PHE A 655 12.35 -14.02 19.55
N MET A 656 13.47 -14.70 19.30
CA MET A 656 13.55 -16.15 19.28
C MET A 656 14.03 -16.61 20.66
N GLU A 657 13.17 -17.33 21.37
CA GLU A 657 13.56 -18.17 22.49
C GLU A 657 14.62 -19.19 22.02
N LYS A 658 15.72 -19.33 22.76
CA LYS A 658 16.57 -20.51 22.65
C LYS A 658 17.11 -20.91 24.02
N GLY A 659 16.62 -22.08 24.46
CA GLY A 659 17.16 -23.10 25.35
C GLY A 659 18.29 -22.76 26.32
N ALA A 660 18.03 -23.07 27.59
CA ALA A 660 18.99 -23.16 28.68
C ALA A 660 20.15 -24.13 28.40
N ASP A 661 21.37 -23.73 28.75
CA ASP A 661 22.40 -24.61 29.29
C ASP A 661 23.26 -23.83 30.31
N THR A 662 23.94 -24.57 31.18
CA THR A 662 24.23 -24.31 32.58
C THR A 662 25.72 -24.01 32.86
N SER A 663 25.97 -23.26 33.94
CA SER A 663 27.18 -23.20 34.78
C SER A 663 28.04 -21.92 34.73
N PRO A 664 28.56 -21.41 35.88
CA PRO A 664 29.01 -20.02 36.07
C PRO A 664 30.53 -19.86 36.28
N GLU A 665 31.09 -18.66 36.03
CA GLU A 665 32.19 -18.15 36.88
C GLU A 665 32.53 -16.64 36.74
N ALA A 666 32.58 -16.01 37.92
CA ALA A 666 33.32 -14.84 38.45
C ALA A 666 33.95 -13.73 37.57
N ALA A 667 33.67 -12.49 37.99
CA ALA A 667 34.45 -11.25 37.76
C ALA A 667 35.64 -11.13 38.75
N PRO A 668 36.66 -10.24 38.54
CA PRO A 668 36.59 -8.83 38.99
C PRO A 668 37.42 -7.79 38.14
N PRO A 669 37.40 -6.47 38.48
CA PRO A 669 37.73 -5.34 37.58
C PRO A 669 39.12 -4.69 37.83
N PRO A 670 39.46 -3.60 37.10
CA PRO A 670 39.87 -2.39 37.85
C PRO A 670 39.51 -1.01 37.24
N THR A 671 39.55 -0.05 38.16
CA THR A 671 39.51 1.42 38.17
C THR A 671 40.55 2.19 37.35
N ALA A 672 40.25 3.44 36.94
CA ALA A 672 41.06 4.65 37.25
C ALA A 672 40.47 5.96 36.65
N THR A 673 40.54 7.02 37.45
CA THR A 673 40.19 8.44 37.22
C THR A 673 41.26 9.19 36.40
N PRO A 674 41.00 10.42 35.90
CA PRO A 674 41.85 11.53 36.37
C PRO A 674 41.14 12.89 36.60
N THR A 675 41.91 13.75 37.26
CA THR A 675 41.64 15.00 37.99
C THR A 675 41.71 16.29 37.16
N LEU A 676 41.16 17.36 37.76
CA LEU A 676 41.11 18.79 37.39
C LEU A 676 42.43 19.57 37.58
N GLU A 677 42.56 20.74 36.92
CA GLU A 677 42.97 22.08 37.46
C GLU A 677 43.13 23.10 36.28
N THR A 678 42.30 24.15 36.11
CA THR A 678 42.24 25.54 36.69
C THR A 678 43.27 26.58 36.16
N THR A 679 42.77 27.74 35.66
CA THR A 679 42.97 29.12 36.18
C THR A 679 42.50 30.22 35.19
N ALA A 680 42.21 31.42 35.73
CA ALA A 680 41.29 32.46 35.26
C ALA A 680 42.02 33.82 34.96
N VAL A 681 41.63 34.62 33.92
CA VAL A 681 40.88 35.94 33.94
C VAL A 681 41.77 37.22 34.22
N PRO A 682 41.43 38.52 33.95
CA PRO A 682 40.57 39.28 32.96
C PRO A 682 41.25 40.51 32.26
N GLY A 683 40.54 41.22 31.35
CA GLY A 683 40.73 42.68 31.13
C GLY A 683 40.04 43.32 29.90
N GLN A 684 38.99 44.12 30.11
CA GLN A 684 38.32 45.09 29.18
C GLN A 684 38.85 46.53 29.49
N PRO A 685 38.37 47.69 28.93
CA PRO A 685 37.60 48.02 27.71
C PRO A 685 38.13 49.28 26.93
N THR A 686 37.51 49.69 25.81
CA THR A 686 36.80 51.01 25.63
C THR A 686 36.69 51.55 24.18
N THR A 687 35.58 52.29 23.98
CA THR A 687 35.23 53.38 23.02
C THR A 687 34.65 53.11 21.61
N THR A 688 33.37 53.47 21.49
CA THR A 688 32.47 53.83 20.36
C THR A 688 32.87 55.17 19.68
N PRO A 689 32.09 55.78 18.74
CA PRO A 689 31.36 55.36 17.51
C PRO A 689 31.82 56.18 16.27
N THR A 690 31.15 56.05 15.10
CA THR A 690 30.46 57.14 14.31
C THR A 690 30.45 56.89 12.78
N ALA A 691 29.25 57.00 12.17
CA ALA A 691 28.84 57.40 10.80
C ALA A 691 29.69 57.01 9.55
N THR A 692 29.19 56.73 8.34
CA THR A 692 28.12 57.36 7.54
C THR A 692 27.97 56.52 6.25
N ALA A 693 26.81 56.53 5.59
CA ALA A 693 26.55 55.90 4.30
C ALA A 693 26.95 56.80 3.09
N PRO A 694 26.54 56.48 1.83
CA PRO A 694 27.26 55.79 0.74
C PRO A 694 27.64 56.79 -0.41
N PRO A 695 28.19 56.41 -1.60
CA PRO A 695 27.38 55.88 -2.72
C PRO A 695 28.10 55.02 -3.82
N THR A 696 27.28 54.33 -4.63
CA THR A 696 27.38 53.98 -6.07
C THR A 696 28.73 53.83 -6.79
N SER A 697 28.91 52.72 -7.54
CA SER A 697 28.83 52.67 -9.02
C SER A 697 29.52 51.42 -9.63
N ASP A 698 29.16 51.19 -10.89
CA ASP A 698 29.27 49.99 -11.72
C ASP A 698 30.65 49.38 -12.04
N ALA A 699 30.57 48.06 -12.28
CA ALA A 699 31.11 47.29 -13.40
C ALA A 699 32.61 46.92 -13.54
N THR A 700 32.74 45.71 -14.09
CA THR A 700 33.78 45.14 -14.98
C THR A 700 35.03 44.43 -14.43
N THR A 701 35.13 43.17 -14.90
CA THR A 701 36.28 42.50 -15.55
C THR A 701 37.32 41.68 -14.77
N THR A 702 37.58 40.51 -15.40
CA THR A 702 38.85 39.74 -15.53
C THR A 702 39.38 38.98 -14.31
N ALA A 703 39.37 37.64 -14.39
CA ALA A 703 40.51 36.76 -14.75
C ALA A 703 41.48 36.60 -13.55
N THR A 704 41.97 35.42 -13.16
CA THR A 704 42.77 34.45 -13.92
C THR A 704 43.17 33.30 -12.95
N THR A 705 44.00 32.37 -13.43
CA THR A 705 44.76 31.29 -12.74
C THR A 705 44.00 29.96 -12.66
N THR A 706 44.16 29.01 -13.59
CA THR A 706 45.35 28.32 -14.16
C THR A 706 46.10 27.46 -13.14
N ALA A 707 46.02 26.12 -13.31
CA ALA A 707 47.16 25.20 -13.52
C ALA A 707 46.70 23.74 -13.30
N VAL A 708 46.61 22.92 -14.37
CA VAL A 708 47.64 21.99 -14.92
C VAL A 708 47.51 20.59 -14.27
N LEU A 709 46.87 19.63 -14.95
CA LEU A 709 47.38 18.69 -15.99
C LEU A 709 48.27 17.56 -15.44
N ALA A 710 47.83 16.31 -15.64
CA ALA A 710 48.68 15.22 -16.08
C ALA A 710 47.87 14.23 -16.92
N THR A 711 48.29 14.11 -18.18
CA THR A 711 47.80 13.31 -19.29
C THR A 711 48.37 11.90 -19.32
N ALA A 712 47.65 10.95 -19.92
CA ALA A 712 48.27 9.91 -20.75
C ALA A 712 47.29 9.41 -21.83
N THR A 713 47.73 9.54 -23.08
CA THR A 713 47.09 9.20 -24.36
C THR A 713 47.65 7.90 -24.95
N ALA A 714 46.83 7.16 -25.74
CA ALA A 714 47.20 6.52 -27.03
C ALA A 714 45.95 5.83 -27.66
N THR A 715 45.30 6.38 -28.71
CA THR A 715 45.40 6.10 -30.18
C THR A 715 45.30 4.62 -30.61
N ALA A 716 44.17 4.20 -31.23
CA ALA A 716 43.90 3.97 -32.68
C ALA A 716 44.45 2.61 -33.20
N THR A 717 43.84 1.77 -34.06
CA THR A 717 42.97 1.93 -35.25
C THR A 717 42.59 0.51 -35.76
N ALA A 718 41.44 0.29 -36.43
CA ALA A 718 41.28 -0.72 -37.50
C ALA A 718 39.95 -0.53 -38.28
N THR A 719 40.01 -0.65 -39.61
CA THR A 719 38.93 -0.45 -40.62
C THR A 719 38.39 -1.82 -41.15
N PRO A 720 37.43 -1.91 -42.10
CA PRO A 720 36.21 -2.70 -41.96
C PRO A 720 36.16 -3.98 -42.84
N THR A 721 35.08 -4.76 -42.71
CA THR A 721 34.34 -5.56 -43.73
C THR A 721 34.06 -7.01 -43.29
N ALA A 722 32.79 -7.32 -43.05
CA ALA A 722 32.11 -8.56 -43.46
C ALA A 722 30.60 -8.38 -43.26
N THR A 723 29.82 -8.54 -44.33
CA THR A 723 28.35 -8.59 -44.30
C THR A 723 27.89 -9.98 -43.82
N PRO A 724 26.93 -10.07 -42.87
CA PRO A 724 26.09 -11.26 -42.76
C PRO A 724 24.61 -10.94 -43.01
N THR A 725 24.02 -11.86 -43.74
CA THR A 725 22.65 -11.95 -44.24
C THR A 725 21.59 -11.84 -43.13
N ALA A 726 20.51 -11.13 -43.43
CA ALA A 726 19.37 -10.90 -42.55
C ALA A 726 18.72 -12.21 -42.06
N THR A 727 18.60 -12.34 -40.74
CA THR A 727 17.67 -13.27 -40.09
C THR A 727 16.86 -12.45 -39.08
N ALA A 728 15.54 -12.45 -39.22
CA ALA A 728 14.62 -11.56 -38.50
C ALA A 728 14.79 -11.67 -36.98
N THR A 729 15.15 -10.55 -36.36
CA THR A 729 15.35 -10.36 -34.92
C THR A 729 14.00 -10.09 -34.23
N PRO A 730 13.76 -10.57 -33.00
CA PRO A 730 12.55 -10.30 -32.23
C PRO A 730 12.29 -8.79 -32.11
N THR A 731 11.02 -8.38 -32.26
CA THR A 731 10.59 -6.98 -32.28
C THR A 731 10.82 -6.33 -30.91
N ASN A 732 11.83 -5.47 -30.80
CA ASN A 732 12.00 -4.55 -29.69
C ASN A 732 10.78 -3.61 -29.62
N PRO A 733 10.05 -3.51 -28.48
CA PRO A 733 8.98 -2.54 -28.30
C PRO A 733 9.47 -1.07 -28.42
N GLY A 734 10.78 -0.84 -28.52
CA GLY A 734 11.35 0.46 -28.82
C GLY A 734 11.34 0.88 -30.29
N ASN A 735 10.81 0.11 -31.26
CA ASN A 735 10.97 0.46 -32.70
C ASN A 735 9.69 0.55 -33.52
N PHE A 736 8.57 0.91 -32.89
CA PHE A 736 7.35 1.26 -33.64
C PHE A 736 7.47 2.64 -34.27
N THR A 737 6.80 2.81 -35.41
CA THR A 737 6.58 4.10 -36.08
C THR A 737 5.10 4.44 -36.21
N THR A 738 4.21 3.46 -36.01
CA THR A 738 2.77 3.62 -36.17
C THR A 738 2.02 3.64 -34.84
N ILE A 739 1.01 4.51 -34.70
CA ILE A 739 0.07 4.55 -33.57
C ILE A 739 -1.36 4.56 -34.12
N THR A 740 -2.20 3.66 -33.64
CA THR A 740 -3.63 3.64 -33.94
C THR A 740 -4.39 4.45 -32.89
N TRP A 741 -5.05 5.53 -33.30
CA TRP A 741 -5.77 6.43 -32.40
C TRP A 741 -7.28 6.15 -32.36
N SER A 742 -7.87 6.18 -31.18
CA SER A 742 -9.32 6.16 -30.94
C SER A 742 -9.71 7.17 -29.85
N ALA A 743 -11.00 7.52 -29.76
CA ALA A 743 -11.48 8.48 -28.77
C ALA A 743 -11.70 7.85 -27.40
N ILE A 744 -11.44 8.60 -26.33
CA ILE A 744 -11.82 8.28 -24.95
C ILE A 744 -12.85 9.27 -24.40
N ALA A 745 -13.45 8.95 -23.26
CA ALA A 745 -14.38 9.83 -22.58
C ALA A 745 -13.72 11.17 -22.25
N SER A 746 -14.46 12.26 -22.51
CA SER A 746 -14.03 13.60 -22.14
C SER A 746 -14.07 13.79 -20.63
N GLN A 747 -13.12 14.58 -20.13
CA GLN A 747 -13.11 14.98 -18.73
C GLN A 747 -14.36 15.84 -18.43
N PRO A 748 -15.05 15.64 -17.29
CA PRO A 748 -16.32 16.30 -16.98
C PRO A 748 -16.26 17.83 -16.96
N GLN A 749 -15.08 18.38 -16.67
CA GLN A 749 -14.80 19.79 -16.84
C GLN A 749 -13.51 19.96 -17.65
N GLY A 750 -13.54 20.94 -18.54
CA GLY A 750 -12.35 21.34 -19.26
C GLY A 750 -11.41 22.21 -18.42
N ASN A 751 -10.19 21.74 -18.20
CA ASN A 751 -9.08 22.48 -17.62
C ASN A 751 -7.88 22.46 -18.59
N SER A 752 -7.49 23.59 -19.19
CA SER A 752 -6.23 23.66 -19.98
C SER A 752 -5.01 23.76 -19.05
N GLU A 753 -3.85 23.25 -19.47
CA GLU A 753 -2.60 23.36 -18.68
C GLU A 753 -2.68 22.63 -17.33
N ALA A 754 -3.45 21.55 -17.32
CA ALA A 754 -3.49 20.60 -16.21
C ALA A 754 -2.18 19.83 -16.09
N GLN A 755 -1.99 19.25 -14.90
CA GLN A 755 -0.86 18.39 -14.57
C GLN A 755 -1.33 16.96 -14.42
N SER A 756 -0.46 16.00 -14.71
CA SER A 756 -0.83 14.59 -14.61
C SER A 756 0.25 13.68 -14.08
N ALA A 757 -0.20 12.58 -13.46
CA ALA A 757 0.65 11.45 -13.11
C ALA A 757 -0.13 10.15 -13.28
N VAL A 758 0.60 9.05 -13.46
CA VAL A 758 0.02 7.70 -13.53
C VAL A 758 0.32 6.97 -12.23
N VAL A 759 -0.71 6.45 -11.58
CA VAL A 759 -0.59 5.61 -10.39
C VAL A 759 -1.61 4.47 -10.49
N GLY A 760 -1.18 3.24 -10.20
CA GLY A 760 -2.07 2.07 -10.21
C GLY A 760 -2.83 1.87 -11.53
N GLY A 761 -2.18 2.14 -12.67
CA GLY A 761 -2.80 1.99 -13.99
C GLY A 761 -3.88 3.04 -14.33
N LYS A 762 -3.98 4.13 -13.56
CA LYS A 762 -4.95 5.20 -13.79
C LYS A 762 -4.25 6.53 -14.03
N LEU A 763 -4.86 7.38 -14.86
CA LEU A 763 -4.37 8.71 -15.19
C LEU A 763 -5.01 9.74 -14.26
N TYR A 764 -4.21 10.36 -13.40
CA TYR A 764 -4.64 11.45 -12.53
C TYR A 764 -4.42 12.79 -13.23
N SER A 765 -5.40 13.68 -13.14
CA SER A 765 -5.41 15.03 -13.71
C SER A 765 -5.69 16.02 -12.59
N PHE A 766 -4.80 16.99 -12.42
CA PHE A 766 -4.84 17.99 -11.35
C PHE A 766 -4.92 19.39 -11.94
N SER A 767 -5.80 20.21 -11.39
CA SER A 767 -5.94 21.65 -11.69
C SER A 767 -6.03 21.97 -13.19
N GLY A 768 -5.42 23.07 -13.62
CA GLY A 768 -5.56 23.71 -14.92
C GLY A 768 -6.44 24.96 -14.86
N PHE A 769 -6.53 25.69 -15.97
CA PHE A 769 -7.39 26.86 -16.07
C PHE A 769 -8.85 26.47 -16.30
N ALA A 770 -9.74 26.95 -15.44
CA ALA A 770 -11.16 27.07 -15.79
C ALA A 770 -11.37 28.27 -16.74
N PRO A 771 -12.51 28.40 -17.45
CA PRO A 771 -12.74 29.53 -18.34
C PRO A 771 -12.52 30.88 -17.65
N CYS A 772 -11.44 31.56 -18.05
CA CYS A 772 -10.80 32.79 -17.54
C CYS A 772 -10.09 32.69 -16.16
N CYS A 773 -8.95 33.38 -16.07
CA CYS A 773 -7.60 32.87 -15.73
C CYS A 773 -7.30 32.46 -14.27
N THR A 774 -8.25 31.85 -13.58
CA THR A 774 -8.03 31.33 -12.22
C THR A 774 -7.75 29.82 -12.27
N PRO A 775 -6.62 29.34 -11.71
CA PRO A 775 -6.35 27.91 -11.55
C PRO A 775 -7.44 27.24 -10.72
N THR A 776 -7.98 26.11 -11.18
CA THR A 776 -9.00 25.36 -10.44
C THR A 776 -8.38 24.46 -9.37
N ARG A 777 -9.05 24.25 -8.24
CA ARG A 777 -8.65 23.22 -7.26
C ARG A 777 -9.00 21.80 -7.69
N ARG A 778 -9.83 21.65 -8.73
CA ARG A 778 -10.43 20.35 -9.08
C ARG A 778 -9.39 19.38 -9.59
N ALA A 779 -9.52 18.13 -9.14
CA ALA A 779 -8.73 17.01 -9.60
C ALA A 779 -9.64 15.82 -9.96
N TYR A 780 -9.16 15.00 -10.89
CA TYR A 780 -9.87 13.86 -11.43
C TYR A 780 -8.93 12.67 -11.63
N VAL A 781 -9.49 11.47 -11.62
CA VAL A 781 -8.82 10.24 -12.04
C VAL A 781 -9.57 9.64 -13.23
N TYR A 782 -8.86 9.30 -14.29
CA TYR A 782 -9.36 8.55 -15.43
C TYR A 782 -9.02 7.08 -15.25
N ASP A 783 -10.06 6.26 -15.27
CA ASP A 783 -9.97 4.82 -15.30
C ASP A 783 -10.07 4.32 -16.74
N PRO A 784 -8.97 3.84 -17.34
CA PRO A 784 -8.97 3.35 -18.71
C PRO A 784 -9.77 2.06 -18.91
N ALA A 785 -10.01 1.27 -17.85
CA ALA A 785 -10.74 0.00 -17.97
C ALA A 785 -12.23 0.23 -18.26
N ILE A 786 -12.81 1.26 -17.64
CA ILE A 786 -14.22 1.63 -17.81
C ILE A 786 -14.41 2.91 -18.64
N ASN A 787 -13.32 3.48 -19.15
CA ASN A 787 -13.31 4.71 -19.94
C ASN A 787 -14.07 5.86 -19.22
N LYS A 788 -13.74 6.12 -17.94
CA LYS A 788 -14.48 7.06 -17.10
C LYS A 788 -13.56 7.94 -16.27
N TRP A 789 -13.90 9.22 -16.20
CA TRP A 789 -13.32 10.18 -15.26
C TRP A 789 -14.15 10.25 -13.97
N THR A 790 -13.49 10.22 -12.83
CA THR A 790 -14.08 10.35 -11.49
C THR A 790 -13.42 11.52 -10.77
N ARG A 791 -14.22 12.35 -10.08
CA ARG A 791 -13.70 13.46 -9.28
C ARG A 791 -13.06 12.93 -7.99
N ILE A 792 -11.91 13.47 -7.62
CA ILE A 792 -11.19 13.16 -6.38
C ILE A 792 -11.09 14.40 -5.49
N ALA A 793 -10.42 14.31 -4.34
CA ALA A 793 -10.25 15.44 -3.44
C ALA A 793 -9.65 16.65 -4.16
N ASP A 794 -10.22 17.82 -3.82
CA ASP A 794 -9.74 19.09 -4.34
C ASP A 794 -8.35 19.39 -3.80
N MET A 795 -7.50 19.95 -4.67
CA MET A 795 -6.20 20.45 -4.29
C MET A 795 -6.35 21.56 -3.23
N PRO A 796 -5.42 21.64 -2.26
CA PRO A 796 -5.38 22.69 -1.25
C PRO A 796 -5.43 24.10 -1.84
N TRP A 797 -4.81 24.27 -3.02
CA TRP A 797 -4.85 25.47 -3.84
C TRP A 797 -5.00 25.10 -5.30
N GLY A 798 -5.68 25.94 -6.08
CA GLY A 798 -5.61 25.84 -7.53
C GLY A 798 -4.20 26.16 -7.98
N VAL A 799 -3.55 25.27 -8.72
CA VAL A 799 -2.19 25.45 -9.21
C VAL A 799 -2.04 24.88 -10.62
N THR A 800 -1.68 25.69 -11.61
CA THR A 800 -1.28 25.25 -12.96
C THR A 800 0.23 25.41 -13.16
N HIS A 801 0.82 24.85 -14.22
CA HIS A 801 2.27 24.87 -14.50
C HIS A 801 3.16 24.41 -13.34
N ALA A 802 2.65 23.54 -12.46
CA ALA A 802 3.46 22.88 -11.45
C ALA A 802 4.31 21.78 -12.09
N GLY A 803 5.50 21.56 -11.56
CA GLY A 803 6.18 20.29 -11.79
C GLY A 803 5.44 19.19 -11.04
N ILE A 804 5.25 18.02 -11.65
CA ILE A 804 4.55 16.88 -11.06
C ILE A 804 5.31 15.58 -11.28
N THR A 805 5.32 14.69 -10.29
CA THR A 805 5.92 13.35 -10.39
C THR A 805 5.25 12.38 -9.42
N THR A 806 5.65 11.11 -9.41
CA THR A 806 5.06 10.07 -8.57
C THR A 806 6.10 9.05 -8.15
N ASP A 807 5.95 8.47 -6.96
CA ASP A 807 6.72 7.31 -6.49
C ASP A 807 5.98 5.98 -6.71
N GLY A 808 4.90 6.00 -7.48
CA GLY A 808 4.04 4.84 -7.73
C GLY A 808 2.95 4.65 -6.66
N THR A 809 2.99 5.39 -5.55
CA THR A 809 1.97 5.38 -4.49
C THR A 809 1.39 6.77 -4.22
N ASN A 810 2.26 7.79 -4.22
CA ASN A 810 1.93 9.18 -3.98
C ASN A 810 2.30 10.03 -5.19
N ILE A 811 1.54 11.11 -5.40
CA ILE A 811 1.79 12.09 -6.46
C ILE A 811 2.30 13.37 -5.80
N TYR A 812 3.41 13.89 -6.29
CA TYR A 812 4.06 15.09 -5.76
C TYR A 812 3.94 16.21 -6.77
N TYR A 813 3.62 17.43 -6.31
CA TYR A 813 3.71 18.61 -7.16
C TYR A 813 4.40 19.77 -6.43
N ALA A 814 5.10 20.60 -7.21
CA ALA A 814 5.93 21.69 -6.71
C ALA A 814 5.86 22.92 -7.62
N GLY A 815 5.80 24.11 -7.00
CA GLY A 815 5.75 25.39 -7.71
C GLY A 815 4.49 25.55 -8.56
N GLY A 816 4.54 26.46 -9.53
CA GLY A 816 3.44 26.71 -10.48
C GLY A 816 2.72 28.04 -10.26
N TYR A 817 1.73 28.29 -11.11
CA TYR A 817 0.82 29.44 -11.02
C TYR A 817 -0.31 29.10 -10.08
N ARG A 818 -0.30 29.69 -8.89
CA ARG A 818 -1.32 29.47 -7.86
C ARG A 818 -2.45 30.48 -8.02
N GLU A 819 -3.67 30.10 -7.68
CA GLU A 819 -4.75 31.07 -7.50
C GLU A 819 -4.38 32.16 -6.45
N THR A 820 -4.95 33.36 -6.57
CA THR A 820 -4.85 34.39 -5.53
C THR A 820 -5.61 33.99 -4.27
N ASP A 821 -5.28 34.59 -3.12
CA ASP A 821 -5.89 34.22 -1.83
C ASP A 821 -7.40 34.49 -1.78
N ASP A 822 -7.92 35.40 -2.60
CA ASP A 822 -9.35 35.67 -2.78
C ASP A 822 -10.05 34.75 -3.81
N GLY A 823 -9.30 33.86 -4.46
CA GLY A 823 -9.77 32.93 -5.49
C GLY A 823 -10.22 33.59 -6.80
N ARG A 824 -9.86 34.86 -7.04
CA ARG A 824 -10.35 35.64 -8.21
C ARG A 824 -9.28 35.92 -9.27
N GLY A 825 -8.08 35.36 -9.14
CA GLY A 825 -6.99 35.55 -10.08
C GLY A 825 -5.85 34.54 -9.91
N GLN A 826 -4.68 34.86 -10.46
CA GLN A 826 -3.50 34.00 -10.43
C GLN A 826 -2.24 34.75 -9.98
N MET A 827 -1.31 34.00 -9.40
CA MET A 827 0.03 34.41 -9.01
C MET A 827 1.05 33.51 -9.73
N PHE A 828 1.97 34.09 -10.49
CA PHE A 828 2.83 33.35 -11.43
C PHE A 828 4.00 32.57 -10.81
N GLY A 829 4.02 32.36 -9.50
CA GLY A 829 5.05 31.56 -8.85
C GLY A 829 4.73 31.34 -7.40
N THR A 830 4.94 30.10 -6.96
CA THR A 830 4.75 29.69 -5.57
C THR A 830 5.92 28.84 -5.08
N ARG A 831 6.09 28.77 -3.76
CA ARG A 831 7.03 27.86 -3.10
C ARG A 831 6.38 26.57 -2.64
N GLU A 832 5.06 26.47 -2.79
CA GLU A 832 4.30 25.33 -2.29
C GLU A 832 4.74 24.02 -2.94
N VAL A 833 4.84 22.98 -2.11
CA VAL A 833 5.13 21.60 -2.49
C VAL A 833 4.15 20.73 -1.71
N TRP A 834 3.56 19.77 -2.39
CA TRP A 834 2.53 18.92 -1.81
C TRP A 834 2.70 17.48 -2.26
N ARG A 835 2.30 16.57 -1.37
CA ARG A 835 2.16 15.15 -1.62
C ARG A 835 0.67 14.80 -1.58
N TYR A 836 0.15 14.26 -2.67
CA TYR A 836 -1.18 13.65 -2.74
C TYR A 836 -1.05 12.14 -2.56
N ASN A 837 -1.72 11.59 -1.55
CA ASN A 837 -1.76 10.17 -1.31
C ASN A 837 -2.96 9.56 -2.03
N VAL A 838 -2.69 8.68 -2.99
CA VAL A 838 -3.72 8.11 -3.87
C VAL A 838 -4.68 7.19 -3.12
N ALA A 839 -4.20 6.43 -2.15
CA ALA A 839 -5.00 5.45 -1.41
C ALA A 839 -6.03 6.10 -0.48
N THR A 840 -5.67 7.24 0.13
CA THR A 840 -6.51 7.95 1.10
C THR A 840 -7.25 9.15 0.50
N ASP A 841 -6.93 9.55 -0.73
CA ASP A 841 -7.46 10.74 -1.39
C ASP A 841 -7.20 12.03 -0.58
N THR A 842 -5.97 12.21 -0.07
CA THR A 842 -5.59 13.35 0.78
C THR A 842 -4.31 14.05 0.33
N TYR A 843 -4.17 15.34 0.67
CA TYR A 843 -2.97 16.13 0.41
C TYR A 843 -2.22 16.45 1.71
N THR A 844 -0.90 16.28 1.72
CA THR A 844 0.01 16.65 2.82
C THR A 844 1.02 17.70 2.31
N PRO A 845 1.25 18.81 3.06
CA PRO A 845 2.27 19.78 2.69
C PRO A 845 3.67 19.19 2.84
N MET A 846 4.60 19.64 2.00
CA MET A 846 6.00 19.21 1.95
C MET A 846 6.94 20.42 2.16
N PRO A 847 8.25 20.21 2.41
CA PRO A 847 9.22 21.29 2.45
C PRO A 847 9.12 22.20 1.21
N LYS A 848 8.90 23.49 1.46
CA LYS A 848 8.69 24.48 0.39
C LYS A 848 9.95 24.64 -0.45
N LEU A 849 9.79 24.89 -1.76
CA LEU A 849 10.90 25.27 -2.64
C LEU A 849 11.66 26.46 -2.02
N PRO A 850 12.97 26.60 -2.25
CA PRO A 850 13.74 27.72 -1.70
C PRO A 850 13.21 29.10 -2.10
N ILE A 851 12.61 29.20 -3.28
CA ILE A 851 12.15 30.45 -3.90
C ILE A 851 10.97 30.17 -4.83
N GLU A 852 10.10 31.16 -5.05
CA GLU A 852 8.96 31.03 -5.94
C GLU A 852 9.38 30.64 -7.36
N ARG A 853 8.83 29.54 -7.85
CA ARG A 853 9.06 29.04 -9.20
C ARG A 853 7.76 28.60 -9.85
N ALA A 854 7.74 28.65 -11.18
CA ALA A 854 6.65 28.11 -11.97
C ALA A 854 7.14 27.59 -13.32
N ALA A 855 6.36 26.69 -13.92
CA ALA A 855 6.64 26.07 -15.22
C ALA A 855 8.02 25.38 -15.32
N GLY A 856 8.55 24.94 -14.18
CA GLY A 856 9.68 24.04 -14.08
C GLY A 856 9.23 22.58 -14.09
N VAL A 857 10.21 21.67 -14.12
CA VAL A 857 9.99 20.22 -14.09
C VAL A 857 10.22 19.71 -12.69
N LEU A 858 9.40 18.76 -12.25
CA LEU A 858 9.66 17.93 -11.07
C LEU A 858 9.90 16.49 -11.54
N ALA A 859 11.03 15.89 -11.19
CA ALA A 859 11.39 14.52 -11.54
C ALA A 859 11.80 13.75 -10.28
N LEU A 860 11.43 12.48 -10.19
CA LEU A 860 11.85 11.59 -9.10
C LEU A 860 12.92 10.62 -9.61
N VAL A 861 14.11 10.67 -9.02
CA VAL A 861 15.15 9.65 -9.24
C VAL A 861 15.46 8.98 -7.91
N GLY A 862 15.22 7.67 -7.83
CA GLY A 862 15.27 6.94 -6.56
C GLY A 862 14.29 7.54 -5.56
N ARG A 863 14.80 8.09 -4.45
CA ARG A 863 14.03 8.78 -3.41
C ARG A 863 14.24 10.30 -3.39
N ASN A 864 14.81 10.87 -4.44
CA ASN A 864 15.11 12.30 -4.53
C ASN A 864 14.22 13.00 -5.54
N LEU A 865 13.50 14.04 -5.09
CA LEU A 865 12.77 14.96 -5.94
C LEU A 865 13.72 16.02 -6.50
N HIS A 866 13.76 16.14 -7.81
CA HIS A 866 14.54 17.13 -8.56
C HIS A 866 13.59 18.16 -9.16
N TYR A 867 13.65 19.41 -8.69
CA TYR A 867 12.94 20.54 -9.30
C TYR A 867 13.92 21.39 -10.10
N PHE A 868 13.69 21.61 -11.39
CA PHE A 868 14.59 22.43 -12.20
C PHE A 868 13.90 23.23 -13.29
N GLY A 869 14.59 24.27 -13.73
CA GLY A 869 14.09 25.18 -14.76
C GLY A 869 12.97 26.09 -14.26
N GLY A 870 12.21 26.65 -15.19
CA GLY A 870 11.02 27.45 -14.89
C GLY A 870 11.24 28.96 -15.01
N THR A 871 10.34 29.73 -14.42
CA THR A 871 10.37 31.19 -14.40
C THR A 871 10.20 31.74 -12.98
N ASN A 872 10.60 33.00 -12.80
CA ASN A 872 10.42 33.72 -11.54
C ASN A 872 8.95 34.13 -11.33
N LYS A 873 8.61 34.57 -10.10
CA LYS A 873 7.26 35.03 -9.72
C LYS A 873 6.69 36.13 -10.62
N ALA A 874 7.54 36.94 -11.24
CA ALA A 874 7.13 38.01 -12.16
C ALA A 874 6.97 37.53 -13.61
N ARG A 875 7.36 36.28 -13.92
CA ARG A 875 7.29 35.67 -15.26
C ARG A 875 8.09 36.45 -16.31
N THR A 876 9.24 36.96 -15.88
CA THR A 876 10.13 37.85 -16.66
C THR A 876 11.50 37.26 -16.91
N VAL A 877 11.89 36.23 -16.16
CA VAL A 877 13.22 35.62 -16.23
C VAL A 877 13.08 34.11 -16.42
N ASP A 878 13.79 33.57 -17.41
CA ASP A 878 13.99 32.15 -17.61
C ASP A 878 15.07 31.66 -16.63
N VAL A 879 14.77 30.64 -15.82
CA VAL A 879 15.62 30.21 -14.70
C VAL A 879 16.15 28.81 -14.95
N GLY A 880 17.43 28.58 -14.62
CA GLY A 880 18.10 27.29 -14.76
C GLY A 880 18.34 26.56 -13.43
N ASP A 881 17.91 27.13 -12.30
CA ASP A 881 18.14 26.54 -10.97
C ASP A 881 17.68 25.09 -10.90
N HIS A 882 18.40 24.29 -10.11
CA HIS A 882 18.11 22.88 -9.89
C HIS A 882 18.19 22.59 -8.39
N TYR A 883 17.06 22.17 -7.82
CA TYR A 883 16.91 21.85 -6.41
C TYR A 883 16.62 20.36 -6.21
N VAL A 884 17.17 19.78 -5.14
CA VAL A 884 16.99 18.37 -4.78
C VAL A 884 16.46 18.24 -3.36
N LEU A 885 15.37 17.50 -3.17
CA LEU A 885 14.80 17.16 -1.87
C LEU A 885 14.74 15.64 -1.72
N SER A 886 15.34 15.11 -0.66
CA SER A 886 15.22 13.69 -0.31
C SER A 886 13.85 13.42 0.34
N LEU A 887 13.17 12.38 -0.12
CA LEU A 887 11.94 11.88 0.49
C LEU A 887 12.20 11.00 1.72
N ASP A 888 13.46 10.66 2.01
CA ASP A 888 13.85 9.83 3.14
C ASP A 888 14.23 10.71 4.34
N GLY A 889 13.27 11.52 4.80
CA GLY A 889 13.44 12.43 5.95
C GLY A 889 14.11 13.77 5.62
N GLY A 890 14.25 14.13 4.33
CA GLY A 890 14.77 15.43 3.92
C GLY A 890 13.86 16.58 4.39
N THR A 891 14.42 17.55 5.08
CA THR A 891 13.68 18.72 5.62
C THR A 891 13.91 19.99 4.81
N ALA A 892 14.85 19.98 3.86
CA ALA A 892 15.19 21.14 3.04
C ALA A 892 15.69 20.73 1.64
N TRP A 893 15.53 21.64 0.69
CA TRP A 893 16.04 21.49 -0.67
C TRP A 893 17.53 21.88 -0.73
N THR A 894 18.32 21.07 -1.43
CA THR A 894 19.74 21.31 -1.73
C THR A 894 19.91 21.76 -3.19
N ILE A 895 21.05 22.33 -3.55
CA ILE A 895 21.32 22.83 -4.91
C ILE A 895 22.10 21.78 -5.71
N ALA A 896 21.68 21.52 -6.94
CA ALA A 896 22.38 20.72 -7.94
C ALA A 896 22.81 21.58 -9.13
N ALA A 897 23.52 20.98 -10.09
CA ALA A 897 24.00 21.67 -11.28
C ALA A 897 22.80 22.29 -12.05
N PRO A 898 22.87 23.59 -12.38
CA PRO A 898 21.78 24.27 -13.04
C PRO A 898 21.60 23.73 -14.47
N LEU A 899 20.35 23.69 -14.92
CA LEU A 899 19.97 23.35 -16.28
C LEU A 899 20.66 24.31 -17.27
N PRO A 900 21.47 23.80 -18.21
CA PRO A 900 21.99 24.60 -19.31
C PRO A 900 20.86 25.04 -20.24
N ASN A 901 20.99 26.23 -20.81
CA ASN A 901 19.92 26.92 -21.53
C ASN A 901 18.64 27.09 -20.67
N PRO A 902 18.66 27.97 -19.65
CA PRO A 902 17.52 28.27 -18.78
C PRO A 902 16.24 28.50 -19.55
N ARG A 903 15.19 27.73 -19.24
CA ARG A 903 13.92 27.73 -19.99
C ARG A 903 12.78 27.23 -19.12
N HIS A 904 11.56 27.31 -19.63
CA HIS A 904 10.36 26.86 -18.93
C HIS A 904 9.36 26.17 -19.87
N HIS A 905 8.28 25.59 -19.33
CA HIS A 905 7.26 24.86 -20.11
C HIS A 905 7.83 23.69 -20.94
N MET A 906 8.93 23.10 -20.47
CA MET A 906 9.65 22.00 -21.12
C MET A 906 9.10 20.64 -20.69
N GLY A 907 9.34 19.63 -21.51
CA GLY A 907 9.11 18.22 -21.17
C GLY A 907 10.19 17.71 -20.23
N GLY A 908 9.82 16.88 -19.26
CA GLY A 908 10.71 16.34 -18.26
C GLY A 908 10.37 14.89 -17.96
N VAL A 909 11.31 13.96 -18.18
CA VAL A 909 11.10 12.53 -17.88
C VAL A 909 12.35 11.90 -17.28
N VAL A 910 12.15 10.80 -16.56
CA VAL A 910 13.23 9.96 -16.04
C VAL A 910 13.29 8.68 -16.86
N LEU A 911 14.46 8.37 -17.40
CA LEU A 911 14.75 7.14 -18.14
C LEU A 911 16.12 6.63 -17.72
N ASP A 912 16.18 5.36 -17.31
CA ASP A 912 17.38 4.68 -16.84
C ASP A 912 18.12 5.43 -15.72
N GLY A 913 17.35 6.02 -14.79
CA GLY A 913 17.88 6.80 -13.66
C GLY A 913 18.43 8.19 -14.03
N GLN A 914 18.31 8.60 -15.30
CA GLN A 914 18.76 9.91 -15.79
C GLN A 914 17.55 10.79 -16.11
N ILE A 915 17.71 12.11 -15.94
CA ILE A 915 16.62 13.07 -16.17
C ILE A 915 16.82 13.74 -17.54
N TYR A 916 15.78 13.74 -18.37
CA TYR A 916 15.79 14.38 -19.69
C TYR A 916 14.91 15.62 -19.68
N ALA A 917 15.47 16.75 -20.11
CA ALA A 917 14.82 18.05 -20.24
C ALA A 917 14.71 18.44 -21.71
N ILE A 918 13.50 18.47 -22.26
CA ILE A 918 13.24 18.51 -23.70
C ILE A 918 12.40 19.73 -24.07
N GLY A 919 12.84 20.49 -25.08
CA GLY A 919 12.10 21.63 -25.62
C GLY A 919 11.85 22.71 -24.57
N GLY A 920 10.68 23.33 -24.60
CA GLY A 920 10.29 24.43 -23.73
C GLY A 920 10.32 25.78 -24.44
N GLN A 921 10.39 26.88 -23.71
CA GLN A 921 10.46 28.23 -24.29
C GLN A 921 11.32 29.17 -23.44
N HIS A 922 11.78 30.24 -24.09
CA HIS A 922 12.21 31.48 -23.44
C HIS A 922 11.10 32.52 -23.51
N LYS A 923 11.04 33.41 -22.52
CA LYS A 923 10.05 34.51 -22.43
C LYS A 923 8.60 34.03 -22.39
N HIS A 924 7.68 34.95 -22.13
CA HIS A 924 6.25 34.65 -21.98
C HIS A 924 5.35 35.46 -22.94
N ASP A 925 4.14 34.94 -23.14
CA ASP A 925 3.06 35.55 -23.91
C ASP A 925 3.48 35.97 -25.33
N GLY A 926 3.22 37.21 -25.73
CA GLY A 926 3.52 37.72 -27.06
C GLY A 926 5.01 37.76 -27.41
N GLY A 927 5.91 37.52 -26.43
CA GLY A 927 7.35 37.45 -26.62
C GLY A 927 7.93 36.04 -26.57
N LEU A 928 7.10 34.99 -26.41
CA LEU A 928 7.59 33.61 -26.25
C LEU A 928 8.41 33.12 -27.45
N VAL A 929 9.45 32.33 -27.16
CA VAL A 929 10.36 31.73 -28.15
C VAL A 929 10.54 30.25 -27.82
N PRO A 930 9.84 29.32 -28.51
CA PRO A 930 10.01 27.90 -28.28
C PRO A 930 11.44 27.43 -28.58
N GLN A 931 11.86 26.43 -27.83
CA GLN A 931 13.18 25.83 -27.85
C GLN A 931 13.08 24.40 -28.36
N ASN A 932 14.17 23.90 -28.94
CA ASN A 932 14.34 22.50 -29.32
C ASN A 932 15.47 21.79 -28.57
N SER A 933 16.11 22.48 -27.62
CA SER A 933 17.23 21.94 -26.87
C SER A 933 16.83 20.72 -26.04
N VAL A 934 17.72 19.72 -26.01
CA VAL A 934 17.56 18.50 -25.23
C VAL A 934 18.78 18.36 -24.34
N HIS A 935 18.54 18.23 -23.04
CA HIS A 935 19.60 18.04 -22.06
C HIS A 935 19.30 16.82 -21.20
N ARG A 936 20.34 16.05 -20.87
CA ARG A 936 20.26 14.92 -19.94
C ARG A 936 21.11 15.19 -18.72
N TYR A 937 20.50 15.13 -17.55
CA TYR A 937 21.17 15.20 -16.26
C TYR A 937 21.44 13.80 -15.73
N ASP A 938 22.67 13.61 -15.27
CA ASP A 938 23.08 12.43 -14.51
C ASP A 938 23.19 12.80 -13.02
N PRO A 939 22.28 12.31 -12.17
CA PRO A 939 22.33 12.56 -10.73
C PRO A 939 23.57 12.02 -10.03
N ALA A 940 24.21 10.98 -10.56
CA ALA A 940 25.40 10.38 -9.95
C ALA A 940 26.63 11.29 -10.11
N THR A 941 26.73 11.99 -11.24
CA THR A 941 27.85 12.88 -11.55
C THR A 941 27.52 14.35 -11.34
N ASN A 942 26.23 14.70 -11.14
CA ASN A 942 25.74 16.07 -11.05
C ASN A 942 26.10 16.91 -12.31
N VAL A 943 25.93 16.31 -13.49
CA VAL A 943 26.30 16.91 -14.78
C VAL A 943 25.13 16.88 -15.77
N TRP A 944 24.92 17.98 -16.48
CA TRP A 944 24.05 18.06 -17.66
C TRP A 944 24.85 17.87 -18.94
N THR A 945 24.34 17.03 -19.85
CA THR A 945 24.88 16.78 -21.19
C THR A 945 23.88 17.25 -22.24
N GLU A 946 24.32 18.03 -23.23
CA GLU A 946 23.49 18.39 -24.39
C GLU A 946 23.40 17.22 -25.38
N LEU A 947 22.20 17.00 -25.92
CA LEU A 947 21.86 15.90 -26.81
C LEU A 947 21.27 16.41 -28.14
N ALA A 948 20.99 15.50 -29.06
CA ALA A 948 20.41 15.84 -30.36
C ALA A 948 19.11 16.62 -30.18
N SER A 949 19.05 17.81 -30.79
CA SER A 949 17.91 18.70 -30.66
C SER A 949 16.66 18.12 -31.32
N LEU A 950 15.51 18.45 -30.76
CA LEU A 950 14.22 18.17 -31.37
C LEU A 950 14.14 18.87 -32.74
N ALA A 951 13.64 18.18 -33.77
CA ALA A 951 13.58 18.76 -35.12
C ALA A 951 12.71 20.02 -35.19
N ILE A 952 11.69 20.09 -34.32
CA ILE A 952 10.69 21.15 -34.29
C ILE A 952 10.70 21.78 -32.90
N PRO A 953 11.16 23.03 -32.75
CA PRO A 953 11.07 23.76 -31.49
C PRO A 953 9.63 23.82 -30.99
N ARG A 954 9.41 23.39 -29.75
CA ARG A 954 8.06 23.37 -29.17
C ARG A 954 8.07 23.50 -27.65
N ASN A 955 7.01 24.12 -27.14
CA ASN A 955 6.77 24.37 -25.71
C ASN A 955 5.40 23.81 -25.27
N HIS A 956 5.05 24.02 -24.00
CA HIS A 956 3.82 23.49 -23.35
C HIS A 956 3.70 21.96 -23.48
N ILE A 957 4.84 21.27 -23.26
CA ILE A 957 4.98 19.81 -23.37
C ILE A 957 5.32 19.13 -22.02
N THR A 958 5.20 19.87 -20.91
CA THR A 958 5.57 19.39 -19.57
C THR A 958 4.84 18.12 -19.16
N ASN A 959 3.52 18.04 -19.40
CA ASN A 959 2.72 16.87 -19.10
C ASN A 959 2.38 16.04 -20.34
N SER A 960 3.01 16.31 -21.49
CA SER A 960 2.80 15.55 -22.74
C SER A 960 4.07 14.85 -23.25
N THR A 961 4.99 14.56 -22.34
CA THR A 961 6.23 13.82 -22.61
C THR A 961 6.26 12.57 -21.72
N VAL A 962 6.44 11.38 -22.29
CA VAL A 962 6.43 10.10 -21.55
C VAL A 962 7.60 9.21 -21.98
N VAL A 963 7.84 8.13 -21.25
CA VAL A 963 8.80 7.09 -21.61
C VAL A 963 8.05 5.85 -22.09
N TYR A 964 8.49 5.26 -23.19
CA TYR A 964 7.95 3.99 -23.67
C TYR A 964 8.96 3.23 -24.52
N GLY A 965 9.15 1.93 -24.22
CA GLY A 965 10.08 1.06 -24.97
C GLY A 965 11.53 1.58 -24.99
N GLY A 966 12.00 2.19 -23.89
CA GLY A 966 13.35 2.78 -23.81
C GLY A 966 13.54 4.08 -24.59
N ARG A 967 12.46 4.70 -25.09
CA ARG A 967 12.49 5.98 -25.81
C ARG A 967 11.71 7.04 -25.07
N VAL A 968 12.05 8.31 -25.31
CA VAL A 968 11.26 9.45 -24.85
C VAL A 968 10.29 9.88 -25.95
N ILE A 969 9.00 9.89 -25.66
CA ILE A 969 7.94 10.24 -26.62
C ILE A 969 7.37 11.61 -26.25
N VAL A 970 7.36 12.53 -27.21
CA VAL A 970 6.85 13.90 -27.07
C VAL A 970 5.60 14.05 -27.92
N PHE A 971 4.46 14.35 -27.29
CA PHE A 971 3.17 14.54 -27.96
C PHE A 971 2.82 16.04 -28.07
N GLY A 972 2.46 16.46 -29.28
CA GLY A 972 1.91 17.79 -29.56
C GLY A 972 2.85 18.93 -29.16
N GLY A 973 2.28 20.00 -28.62
CA GLY A 973 2.98 21.22 -28.19
C GLY A 973 2.67 22.43 -29.08
N GLN A 974 3.46 23.50 -28.95
CA GLN A 974 3.23 24.76 -29.68
C GLN A 974 4.50 25.31 -30.36
N ARG A 975 4.39 25.79 -31.62
CA ARG A 975 5.51 26.34 -32.42
C ARG A 975 5.73 27.86 -32.37
N GLN A 976 4.69 28.70 -32.22
CA GLN A 976 4.79 30.16 -31.98
C GLN A 976 3.40 30.74 -31.60
N GLY A 977 3.29 32.01 -31.18
CA GLY A 977 1.99 32.73 -31.08
C GLY A 977 1.12 32.47 -29.84
N ARG A 978 -0.14 32.94 -29.84
CA ARG A 978 -1.18 32.61 -28.83
C ARG A 978 -2.15 31.60 -29.44
N ASN A 979 -2.29 30.42 -28.85
CA ASN A 979 -3.35 29.40 -29.05
C ASN A 979 -3.65 28.89 -30.49
N ASN A 980 -3.01 29.42 -31.55
CA ASN A 980 -3.32 29.09 -32.95
C ASN A 980 -2.29 28.18 -33.66
N ASP A 981 -1.14 27.88 -33.03
CA ASP A 981 -0.07 27.05 -33.63
C ASP A 981 0.18 25.74 -32.84
N ALA A 982 -0.91 25.09 -32.41
CA ALA A 982 -0.87 23.77 -31.79
C ALA A 982 -0.31 22.71 -32.75
N LEU A 983 0.33 21.68 -32.22
CA LEU A 983 0.92 20.58 -33.00
C LEU A 983 0.23 19.26 -32.79
N ASP A 984 0.17 18.46 -33.85
CA ASP A 984 -0.21 17.06 -33.84
C ASP A 984 1.00 16.11 -33.85
N ASN A 985 2.21 16.63 -34.04
CA ASN A 985 3.44 15.84 -34.07
C ASN A 985 3.61 14.95 -32.84
N VAL A 986 4.02 13.71 -33.08
CA VAL A 986 4.47 12.79 -32.04
C VAL A 986 5.89 12.37 -32.38
N SER A 987 6.85 12.69 -31.53
CA SER A 987 8.27 12.48 -31.79
C SER A 987 8.86 11.54 -30.76
N ALA A 988 9.63 10.54 -31.19
CA ALA A 988 10.35 9.61 -30.34
C ALA A 988 11.85 9.88 -30.38
N TYR A 989 12.45 10.09 -29.22
CA TYR A 989 13.89 10.18 -29.04
C TYR A 989 14.45 8.85 -28.55
N ASP A 990 15.46 8.36 -29.23
CA ASP A 990 16.22 7.18 -28.83
C ASP A 990 17.54 7.62 -28.17
N PRO A 991 17.71 7.40 -26.85
CA PRO A 991 18.92 7.78 -26.14
C PRO A 991 20.14 6.94 -26.52
N GLN A 992 19.96 5.73 -27.08
CA GLN A 992 21.07 4.85 -27.47
C GLN A 992 21.77 5.38 -28.72
N THR A 993 20.98 5.85 -29.68
CA THR A 993 21.49 6.39 -30.95
C THR A 993 21.63 7.91 -30.93
N ASN A 994 21.06 8.59 -29.94
CA ASN A 994 20.96 10.05 -29.88
C ASN A 994 20.27 10.62 -31.13
N THR A 995 19.15 10.01 -31.53
CA THR A 995 18.39 10.40 -32.73
C THR A 995 16.89 10.52 -32.46
N TRP A 996 16.20 11.23 -33.36
CA TRP A 996 14.75 11.44 -33.32
C TRP A 996 14.06 10.76 -34.49
N ALA A 997 12.86 10.22 -34.26
CA ALA A 997 11.93 9.72 -35.26
C ALA A 997 10.53 10.31 -35.06
N GLU A 998 9.80 10.59 -36.15
CA GLU A 998 8.39 10.97 -36.07
C GLU A 998 7.49 9.71 -36.11
N LEU A 999 6.47 9.72 -35.27
CA LEU A 999 5.45 8.68 -35.14
C LEU A 999 4.13 9.14 -35.76
N THR A 1000 3.11 8.27 -35.80
CA THR A 1000 1.78 8.68 -36.26
C THR A 1000 1.25 9.89 -35.47
N PRO A 1001 0.90 11.00 -36.15
CA PRO A 1001 0.42 12.22 -35.49
C PRO A 1001 -0.87 12.00 -34.70
N LEU A 1002 -1.11 12.87 -33.71
CA LEU A 1002 -2.40 12.96 -33.01
C LEU A 1002 -3.53 13.24 -34.01
N PRO A 1003 -4.78 12.77 -33.75
CA PRO A 1003 -5.90 13.03 -34.66
C PRO A 1003 -6.28 14.51 -34.79
N LYS A 1004 -5.83 15.36 -33.86
CA LYS A 1004 -5.98 16.82 -33.90
C LYS A 1004 -4.72 17.49 -33.32
N PRO A 1005 -4.36 18.68 -33.81
CA PRO A 1005 -3.29 19.48 -33.20
C PRO A 1005 -3.69 19.96 -31.80
N LEU A 1006 -2.87 19.67 -30.80
CA LEU A 1006 -3.14 19.93 -29.39
C LEU A 1006 -1.88 20.39 -28.64
N HIS A 1007 -2.06 21.33 -27.72
CA HIS A 1007 -1.01 21.80 -26.81
C HIS A 1007 -1.57 21.85 -25.38
N SER A 1008 -0.68 22.03 -24.39
CA SER A 1008 -1.08 22.16 -22.99
C SER A 1008 -1.91 20.97 -22.48
N ALA A 1009 -1.56 19.78 -22.99
CA ALA A 1009 -2.23 18.51 -22.74
C ALA A 1009 -1.57 17.71 -21.63
N ILE A 1010 -2.30 16.69 -21.18
CA ILE A 1010 -1.78 15.60 -20.36
C ILE A 1010 -1.67 14.34 -21.23
N ALA A 1011 -0.54 13.64 -21.11
CA ALA A 1011 -0.28 12.35 -21.74
C ALA A 1011 0.16 11.35 -20.68
N ALA A 1012 -0.22 10.10 -20.88
CA ALA A 1012 0.19 8.98 -20.06
C ALA A 1012 0.45 7.76 -20.92
N GLU A 1013 1.43 6.97 -20.50
CA GLU A 1013 1.58 5.59 -20.93
C GLU A 1013 1.00 4.70 -19.81
N ILE A 1014 0.11 3.80 -20.18
CA ILE A 1014 -0.52 2.83 -19.28
C ILE A 1014 -0.62 1.51 -20.03
N ASN A 1015 0.10 0.49 -19.57
CA ASN A 1015 0.04 -0.88 -20.09
C ASN A 1015 0.23 -0.97 -21.61
N GLY A 1016 1.21 -0.25 -22.15
CA GLY A 1016 1.54 -0.24 -23.57
C GLY A 1016 0.63 0.63 -24.43
N VAL A 1017 -0.22 1.46 -23.81
CA VAL A 1017 -1.18 2.32 -24.50
C VAL A 1017 -0.96 3.77 -24.09
N PHE A 1018 -0.97 4.67 -25.07
CA PHE A 1018 -0.93 6.11 -24.84
C PHE A 1018 -2.32 6.67 -24.59
N TYR A 1019 -2.47 7.48 -23.55
CA TYR A 1019 -3.68 8.24 -23.25
C TYR A 1019 -3.35 9.72 -23.32
N PHE A 1020 -4.15 10.49 -24.04
CA PHE A 1020 -3.92 11.91 -24.27
C PHE A 1020 -5.21 12.71 -24.07
N SER A 1021 -5.17 13.78 -23.29
CA SER A 1021 -6.35 14.62 -23.01
C SER A 1021 -5.94 16.08 -22.79
N THR A 1022 -6.78 17.04 -23.20
CA THR A 1022 -6.48 18.49 -23.09
C THR A 1022 -7.42 19.24 -22.15
N GLY A 1023 -8.18 18.55 -21.30
CA GLY A 1023 -9.13 19.21 -20.38
C GLY A 1023 -9.96 20.31 -21.09
N GLY A 1024 -10.85 19.92 -21.99
CA GLY A 1024 -11.79 20.79 -22.70
C GLY A 1024 -12.94 19.96 -23.26
N PRO A 1025 -13.97 20.53 -23.93
CA PRO A 1025 -14.99 19.74 -24.65
C PRO A 1025 -14.44 18.99 -25.88
N SER A 1026 -13.11 18.93 -26.02
CA SER A 1026 -12.36 18.12 -26.99
C SER A 1026 -12.34 16.66 -26.54
N ALA A 1027 -12.44 15.73 -27.48
CA ALA A 1027 -12.27 14.29 -27.20
C ALA A 1027 -10.83 14.01 -26.77
N GLY A 1028 -10.64 13.23 -25.71
CA GLY A 1028 -9.35 12.63 -25.42
C GLY A 1028 -9.06 11.48 -26.41
N TYR A 1029 -7.81 11.05 -26.49
CA TYR A 1029 -7.37 9.99 -27.39
C TYR A 1029 -6.69 8.85 -26.65
N LYS A 1030 -6.94 7.63 -27.13
CA LYS A 1030 -6.20 6.41 -26.82
C LYS A 1030 -5.38 6.03 -28.05
N GLY A 1031 -4.07 5.88 -27.89
CA GLY A 1031 -3.13 5.51 -28.95
C GLY A 1031 -2.53 4.13 -28.68
N VAL A 1032 -2.70 3.20 -29.61
CA VAL A 1032 -2.11 1.85 -29.53
C VAL A 1032 -0.95 1.76 -30.53
N PRO A 1033 0.31 1.59 -30.06
CA PRO A 1033 1.46 1.35 -30.93
C PRO A 1033 1.24 0.13 -31.83
N GLY A 1034 1.51 0.29 -33.13
CA GLY A 1034 1.45 -0.79 -34.11
C GLY A 1034 2.83 -1.37 -34.40
N TRP A 1035 2.95 -2.70 -34.39
CA TRP A 1035 4.17 -3.44 -34.72
C TRP A 1035 4.03 -4.02 -36.12
N GLY A 1036 4.49 -3.30 -37.13
CA GLY A 1036 4.52 -3.82 -38.48
C GLY A 1036 5.72 -4.77 -38.67
N ALA A 1037 5.47 -6.00 -39.11
CA ALA A 1037 6.43 -6.70 -39.96
C ALA A 1037 6.61 -5.88 -41.24
N GLY A 1038 7.84 -5.67 -41.71
CA GLY A 1038 8.17 -4.69 -42.75
C GLY A 1038 7.29 -4.77 -44.01
N GLY A 1039 6.89 -3.60 -44.53
CA GLY A 1039 6.27 -3.49 -45.85
C GLY A 1039 5.38 -2.26 -46.06
N THR A 1040 5.94 -1.26 -46.77
CA THR A 1040 5.29 -0.27 -47.67
C THR A 1040 4.03 0.51 -47.24
N ALA A 1041 4.13 1.83 -47.42
CA ALA A 1041 3.11 2.85 -47.24
C ALA A 1041 1.72 2.54 -47.84
N ASN A 1042 0.68 2.99 -47.13
CA ASN A 1042 -0.57 3.44 -47.75
C ASN A 1042 -1.08 4.70 -47.04
N VAL A 1043 -0.90 5.82 -47.72
CA VAL A 1043 -1.65 7.07 -47.52
C VAL A 1043 -3.00 6.87 -48.20
N ALA A 1044 -4.10 6.88 -47.44
CA ALA A 1044 -5.41 7.46 -47.79
C ALA A 1044 -6.57 6.88 -46.96
N ALA A 1045 -7.25 7.74 -46.21
CA ALA A 1045 -8.71 7.90 -46.28
C ALA A 1045 -9.13 9.13 -45.46
N ARG A 1046 -9.48 10.20 -46.18
CA ARG A 1046 -10.20 11.36 -45.65
C ARG A 1046 -11.62 10.93 -45.29
N PHE A 1047 -12.09 11.23 -44.08
CA PHE A 1047 -13.53 11.39 -43.83
C PHE A 1047 -13.87 12.87 -43.86
N ALA A 1048 -14.62 13.23 -44.90
CA ALA A 1048 -15.20 14.55 -45.09
C ALA A 1048 -16.31 14.81 -44.06
N TYR A 1049 -16.25 15.94 -43.36
CA TYR A 1049 -17.41 16.51 -42.67
C TYR A 1049 -17.87 17.74 -43.45
N ARG A 1050 -19.14 17.73 -43.87
CA ARG A 1050 -19.80 18.85 -44.57
C ARG A 1050 -20.05 20.01 -43.59
N PRO A 1051 -19.90 21.27 -44.03
CA PRO A 1051 -20.35 22.43 -43.27
C PRO A 1051 -21.76 22.81 -43.73
N ASP A 1052 -22.75 22.77 -42.85
CA ASP A 1052 -24.01 23.49 -43.05
C ASP A 1052 -24.31 24.39 -41.85
N ALA A 1053 -24.53 25.66 -42.23
CA ALA A 1053 -24.76 26.91 -41.51
C ALA A 1053 -25.71 26.89 -40.29
N ALA A 1054 -25.42 27.75 -39.31
CA ALA A 1054 -26.13 29.03 -39.16
C ALA A 1054 -25.55 29.92 -38.05
N ILE A 1055 -25.46 31.21 -38.38
CA ILE A 1055 -25.02 32.39 -37.64
C ILE A 1055 -26.12 32.85 -36.67
N SER A 1056 -25.78 33.37 -35.47
CA SER A 1056 -26.21 34.70 -34.95
C SER A 1056 -25.90 34.93 -33.46
N LEU A 1057 -24.92 35.81 -33.20
CA LEU A 1057 -24.99 37.11 -32.49
C LEU A 1057 -25.88 37.35 -31.23
N PHE A 1058 -25.26 38.07 -30.28
CA PHE A 1058 -25.77 39.01 -29.24
C PHE A 1058 -26.06 38.54 -27.79
N ILE A 1059 -25.14 38.96 -26.90
CA ILE A 1059 -25.30 39.76 -25.65
C ILE A 1059 -26.73 39.83 -25.03
N CYS A 1060 -26.87 39.46 -23.74
CA CYS A 1060 -27.29 40.40 -22.67
C CYS A 1060 -27.27 39.79 -21.25
N GLN A 1061 -26.91 40.68 -20.31
CA GLN A 1061 -26.97 40.66 -18.83
C GLN A 1061 -25.91 39.90 -18.03
#